data_AF-A0A413QPE2-F1
#
_entry.id   AF-A0A413QPE2-F1
#
_cell.length_a   1.000
_cell.length_b   1.000
_cell.length_c   1.000
_cell.angle_alpha   90.00
_cell.angle_beta   90.00
_cell.angle_gamma   90.00
#
_symmetry.space_group_name_H-M   'P 1'
#
loop_
_entity.id
_entity.type
_entity.pdbx_description
1 polymer ?
#
loop_
_entity_poly.entity_id
_entity_poly.type
_entity_poly.pdbx_seq_one_letter_code
_entity_poly.pdbx_strand_id
1 'polypeptide(L)'
;MRIVISGIPIDVQKKNIKNMHLQVKPPDGHVVISAPKSVDDKAIEAYARTQISFIKRSIAKFQDQPRASKRQYVSGETMYIWGKPYYLVFKPDSQKNSFTIQNQNVILAMNSKSTVKQRESYVREEYRKMLKSAIEKRLPLWEEKTGLKCDSWQTKYMITKWGACNTEKRKLWFNLQLAQKAPQCLDYIILHELTHLITRKHNATFTSYLDRYMPKWREIRKTLNDSRLDYYEAHDESPLQKLINRVRYDDIKDAALAYLRNAQVGTDERIETSDVTLENVTHIMQQVDGIIGFDVIVSCAVERSATTKSYFIEKWLRIHCQVTIGIELDGFRIIRIGDCDSLGEDEPEKLSGELVPIISRDQFDEEAEKFLLRYCPEALQHPMRVPIYNIAEDLMGLTIIDNVNLSDELTYLGTIVFDDGNIFDSHRKLLIRNAKRGTVYLDPRVTYERSVGTLRTTLAHECFHWYRHQPYHALMKMIGARDSIGRAIQCEINAKTTNSAKWKAVDWMEWQAKGIAPKILMPAKTVREKADSLLSAYGGAAVANAEAYESVIDTLKSLYDVSRHAAKARLIELGYPKAEGAYPFIDGHYLHRYSFDDNCLAKNQTFIISYADLFKAYSFDKVFRRLLNKHQFLYIDGHLVLNRKKYITSDVKTGKATLTEYALSHIDECCLIFTKGYSYQSKYQGVRYYVQFMHSLPLQEGQVEYYFEMNAHNRSLLQQIQEGKQRALKLRRYPGSFAETLVALQKERHLSNQQLSEASLVGIKTIQRIRNDEDYQPTVQTVLGLCVGLKLPPPDAKMFFEKSDCKLNAMKYEGYAYECILASCSENSIFEINEMLEKSGIKPLGSDPELSYSNYQRKTKSG
;
A
#
# COMPACT_ATOMS: atom_id res chain seq x y z
N MET A 1 -5.60 28.73 -21.84
CA MET A 1 -6.82 28.95 -21.03
C MET A 1 -7.61 27.64 -20.97
N ARG A 2 -8.36 27.36 -19.91
CA ARG A 2 -9.25 26.18 -19.84
C ARG A 2 -10.67 26.64 -19.51
N ILE A 3 -11.63 26.25 -20.34
CA ILE A 3 -13.06 26.58 -20.19
C ILE A 3 -13.85 25.32 -19.86
N VAL A 4 -14.95 25.45 -19.11
CA VAL A 4 -15.81 24.32 -18.75
C VAL A 4 -17.18 24.52 -19.37
N ILE A 5 -17.58 23.58 -20.23
CA ILE A 5 -18.88 23.64 -20.92
C ILE A 5 -19.64 22.34 -20.67
N SER A 6 -20.82 22.46 -20.06
CA SER A 6 -21.68 21.32 -19.70
C SER A 6 -20.93 20.24 -18.88
N GLY A 7 -20.06 20.67 -17.96
CA GLY A 7 -19.26 19.78 -17.12
C GLY A 7 -18.03 19.17 -17.80
N ILE A 8 -17.75 19.51 -19.05
CA ILE A 8 -16.60 18.98 -19.81
C ILE A 8 -15.49 20.03 -19.84
N PRO A 9 -14.27 19.71 -19.34
CA PRO A 9 -13.14 20.62 -19.40
C PRO A 9 -12.55 20.66 -20.83
N ILE A 10 -12.40 21.87 -21.37
CA ILE A 10 -11.89 22.12 -22.73
C ILE A 10 -10.67 23.05 -22.65
N ASP A 11 -9.53 22.56 -23.14
CA ASP A 11 -8.29 23.34 -23.20
C ASP A 11 -8.28 24.24 -24.43
N VAL A 12 -8.18 25.54 -24.22
CA VAL A 12 -8.09 26.54 -25.28
C VAL A 12 -6.64 26.97 -25.48
N GLN A 13 -6.12 26.74 -26.67
CA GLN A 13 -4.80 27.16 -27.13
C GLN A 13 -4.94 28.26 -28.19
N LYS A 14 -4.57 29.50 -27.87
CA LYS A 14 -4.51 30.57 -28.86
C LYS A 14 -3.21 30.47 -29.67
N LYS A 15 -3.32 30.27 -30.97
CA LYS A 15 -2.19 30.06 -31.91
C LYS A 15 -2.29 31.03 -33.08
N ASN A 16 -1.20 31.19 -33.83
CA ASN A 16 -1.20 31.95 -35.08
C ASN A 16 -1.81 31.10 -36.21
N ILE A 17 -3.14 30.95 -36.20
CA ILE A 17 -3.92 30.12 -37.11
C ILE A 17 -5.14 30.88 -37.62
N LYS A 18 -5.67 30.53 -38.80
CA LYS A 18 -6.81 31.23 -39.42
C LYS A 18 -8.18 30.77 -38.88
N ASN A 19 -8.32 29.50 -38.47
CA ASN A 19 -9.60 28.90 -38.08
C ASN A 19 -9.52 28.27 -36.69
N MET A 20 -10.66 28.12 -36.01
CA MET A 20 -10.77 27.33 -34.78
C MET A 20 -10.80 25.83 -35.09
N HIS A 21 -10.05 25.03 -34.34
CA HIS A 21 -9.99 23.57 -34.48
C HIS A 21 -10.27 22.89 -33.16
N LEU A 22 -11.20 21.93 -33.15
CA LEU A 22 -11.56 21.15 -31.96
C LEU A 22 -11.06 19.72 -32.10
N GLN A 23 -10.43 19.20 -31.05
CA GLN A 23 -9.89 17.84 -30.99
C GLN A 23 -10.29 17.19 -29.66
N VAL A 24 -10.68 15.91 -29.71
CA VAL A 24 -10.92 15.08 -28.53
C VAL A 24 -9.81 14.02 -28.50
N LYS A 25 -8.94 14.09 -27.49
CA LYS A 25 -7.76 13.25 -27.34
C LYS A 25 -8.10 12.01 -26.48
N PRO A 26 -7.68 10.81 -26.86
CA PRO A 26 -7.70 9.64 -25.97
C PRO A 26 -6.62 9.76 -24.88
N PRO A 27 -6.65 8.95 -23.81
CA PRO A 27 -7.55 7.82 -23.55
C PRO A 27 -8.88 8.14 -22.87
N ASP A 28 -9.02 9.33 -22.28
CA ASP A 28 -10.10 9.77 -21.40
C ASP A 28 -11.08 10.74 -22.10
N GLY A 29 -10.77 11.14 -23.33
CA GLY A 29 -11.58 12.06 -24.11
C GLY A 29 -11.28 13.54 -23.83
N HIS A 30 -10.05 13.86 -23.42
CA HIS A 30 -9.60 15.22 -23.18
C HIS A 30 -9.82 16.16 -24.39
N VAL A 31 -10.53 17.27 -24.22
CA VAL A 31 -10.93 18.16 -25.32
C VAL A 31 -10.00 19.36 -25.43
N VAL A 32 -9.55 19.68 -26.65
CA VAL A 32 -8.69 20.84 -26.95
C VAL A 32 -9.31 21.64 -28.09
N ILE A 33 -9.39 22.97 -27.93
CA ILE A 33 -9.70 23.93 -28.98
C ILE A 33 -8.47 24.77 -29.27
N SER A 34 -7.97 24.73 -30.51
CA SER A 34 -7.00 25.71 -30.99
C SER A 34 -7.76 26.87 -31.63
N ALA A 35 -7.49 28.11 -31.22
CA ALA A 35 -8.16 29.31 -31.74
C ALA A 35 -7.16 30.37 -32.25
N PRO A 36 -7.52 31.24 -33.21
CA PRO A 36 -6.71 32.39 -33.60
C PRO A 36 -6.48 33.34 -32.41
N LYS A 37 -5.32 34.01 -32.35
CA LYS A 37 -5.01 34.99 -31.28
C LYS A 37 -6.01 36.15 -31.21
N SER A 38 -6.61 36.53 -32.34
CA SER A 38 -7.58 37.64 -32.46
C SER A 38 -8.99 37.31 -31.99
N VAL A 39 -9.32 36.03 -31.77
CA VAL A 39 -10.67 35.62 -31.36
C VAL A 39 -10.83 35.77 -29.85
N ASP A 40 -11.92 36.40 -29.44
CA ASP A 40 -12.25 36.60 -28.02
C ASP A 40 -12.67 35.27 -27.35
N ASP A 41 -12.59 35.24 -26.02
CA ASP A 41 -12.87 34.02 -25.26
C ASP A 41 -14.35 33.63 -25.28
N LYS A 42 -15.27 34.60 -25.45
CA LYS A 42 -16.72 34.34 -25.53
C LYS A 42 -17.11 33.64 -26.83
N ALA A 43 -16.46 33.96 -27.94
CA ALA A 43 -16.64 33.32 -29.23
C ALA A 43 -16.09 31.88 -29.21
N ILE A 44 -15.00 31.64 -28.48
CA ILE A 44 -14.45 30.29 -28.27
C ILE A 44 -15.40 29.44 -27.42
N GLU A 45 -16.00 30.02 -26.37
CA GLU A 45 -17.03 29.35 -25.56
C GLU A 45 -18.28 29.04 -26.38
N ALA A 46 -18.76 29.98 -27.21
CA ALA A 46 -19.89 29.77 -28.09
C ALA A 46 -19.60 28.63 -29.10
N TYR A 47 -18.43 28.64 -29.73
CA TYR A 47 -17.99 27.58 -30.63
C TYR A 47 -17.96 26.22 -29.93
N ALA A 48 -17.39 26.14 -28.73
CA ALA A 48 -17.35 24.93 -27.92
C ALA A 48 -18.75 24.42 -27.55
N ARG A 49 -19.71 25.30 -27.23
CA ARG A 49 -21.12 24.94 -26.98
C ARG A 49 -21.78 24.33 -28.21
N THR A 50 -21.52 24.86 -29.41
CA THR A 50 -22.08 24.27 -30.65
C THR A 50 -21.55 22.87 -30.95
N GLN A 51 -20.35 22.53 -30.46
CA GLN A 51 -19.70 21.25 -30.69
C GLN A 51 -19.92 20.23 -29.55
N ILE A 52 -20.73 20.57 -28.55
CA ILE A 52 -20.86 19.75 -27.32
C ILE A 52 -21.37 18.34 -27.59
N SER A 53 -22.29 18.17 -28.55
CA SER A 53 -22.81 16.87 -28.96
C SER A 53 -21.75 15.99 -29.64
N PHE A 54 -20.83 16.60 -30.39
CA PHE A 54 -19.69 15.90 -30.98
C PHE A 54 -18.65 15.50 -29.92
N ILE A 55 -18.37 16.41 -28.98
CA ILE A 55 -17.47 16.17 -27.85
C ILE A 55 -17.95 14.96 -27.02
N LYS A 56 -19.21 14.98 -26.56
CA LYS A 56 -19.78 13.90 -25.73
C LYS A 56 -19.72 12.53 -26.42
N ARG A 57 -20.08 12.47 -27.72
CA ARG A 57 -20.01 11.22 -28.51
C ARG A 57 -18.57 10.71 -28.65
N SER A 58 -17.61 11.62 -28.82
CA SER A 58 -16.19 11.25 -28.96
C SER A 58 -15.58 10.78 -27.65
N ILE A 59 -15.96 11.37 -26.50
CA ILE A 59 -15.56 10.93 -25.16
C ILE A 59 -16.09 9.52 -24.87
N ALA A 60 -17.41 9.31 -25.06
CA ALA A 60 -18.04 8.01 -24.84
C ALA A 60 -17.38 6.90 -25.67
N LYS A 61 -17.05 7.19 -26.94
CA LYS A 61 -16.34 6.25 -27.82
C LYS A 61 -14.96 5.82 -27.28
N PHE A 62 -14.23 6.68 -26.57
CA PHE A 62 -12.94 6.33 -25.98
C PHE A 62 -13.07 5.60 -24.64
N GLN A 63 -14.12 5.91 -23.86
CA GLN A 63 -14.42 5.26 -22.59
C GLN A 63 -14.95 3.83 -22.78
N ASP A 64 -15.78 3.61 -23.79
CA ASP A 64 -16.36 2.29 -24.11
C ASP A 64 -15.39 1.37 -24.88
N GLN A 65 -14.18 1.85 -25.21
CA GLN A 65 -13.22 1.06 -25.96
C GLN A 65 -12.53 0.03 -25.03
N PRO A 66 -12.72 -1.29 -25.25
CA PRO A 66 -12.18 -2.30 -24.34
C PRO A 66 -10.65 -2.35 -24.42
N ARG A 67 -9.95 -2.27 -23.27
CA ARG A 67 -8.49 -2.38 -23.15
C ARG A 67 -8.08 -3.65 -22.41
N ALA A 68 -6.90 -4.18 -22.72
CA ALA A 68 -6.31 -5.29 -21.96
C ALA A 68 -5.88 -4.84 -20.55
N SER A 69 -5.69 -5.79 -19.63
CA SER A 69 -5.09 -5.55 -18.30
C SER A 69 -3.56 -5.38 -18.38
N LYS A 70 -2.96 -4.68 -17.41
CA LYS A 70 -1.49 -4.49 -17.34
C LYS A 70 -0.77 -5.84 -17.33
N ARG A 71 0.10 -6.05 -18.32
CA ARG A 71 0.92 -7.28 -18.43
C ARG A 71 2.13 -7.20 -17.49
N GLN A 72 2.48 -8.33 -16.89
CA GLN A 72 3.69 -8.51 -16.09
C GLN A 72 4.74 -9.37 -16.82
N TYR A 73 4.40 -9.91 -17.99
CA TYR A 73 5.26 -10.78 -18.80
C TYR A 73 5.79 -11.98 -18.01
N VAL A 74 4.89 -12.61 -17.24
CA VAL A 74 5.14 -13.84 -16.49
C VAL A 74 4.45 -15.04 -17.14
N SER A 75 4.87 -16.24 -16.76
CA SER A 75 4.27 -17.48 -17.25
C SER A 75 2.75 -17.52 -16.96
N GLY A 76 1.97 -17.90 -17.95
CA GLY A 76 0.50 -18.02 -17.87
C GLY A 76 -0.26 -16.83 -18.47
N GLU A 77 0.39 -15.72 -18.80
CA GLU A 77 -0.27 -14.61 -19.50
C GLU A 77 -0.59 -14.95 -20.97
N THR A 78 -1.66 -14.37 -21.53
CA THR A 78 -2.00 -14.55 -22.95
C THR A 78 -1.43 -13.43 -23.81
N MET A 79 -0.71 -13.79 -24.86
CA MET A 79 -0.19 -12.91 -25.90
C MET A 79 -0.91 -13.15 -27.22
N TYR A 80 -1.12 -12.11 -28.02
CA TYR A 80 -1.70 -12.25 -29.35
C TYR A 80 -0.64 -12.02 -30.41
N ILE A 81 -0.58 -12.91 -31.40
CA ILE A 81 0.29 -12.77 -32.57
C ILE A 81 -0.55 -13.09 -33.79
N TRP A 82 -0.65 -12.12 -34.71
CA TRP A 82 -1.46 -12.22 -35.91
C TRP A 82 -2.93 -12.63 -35.65
N GLY A 83 -3.50 -12.15 -34.54
CA GLY A 83 -4.87 -12.46 -34.11
C GLY A 83 -5.05 -13.80 -33.41
N LYS A 84 -4.00 -14.62 -33.24
CA LYS A 84 -4.05 -15.91 -32.53
C LYS A 84 -3.54 -15.75 -31.10
N PRO A 85 -4.23 -16.32 -30.09
CA PRO A 85 -3.76 -16.32 -28.70
C PRO A 85 -2.66 -17.37 -28.49
N TYR A 86 -1.66 -17.01 -27.69
CA TYR A 86 -0.55 -17.84 -27.24
C TYR A 86 -0.34 -17.66 -25.72
N TYR A 87 0.02 -18.72 -25.01
CA TYR A 87 0.37 -18.63 -23.59
C TYR A 87 1.85 -18.29 -23.43
N LEU A 88 2.15 -17.25 -22.66
CA LEU A 88 3.50 -16.87 -22.33
C LEU A 88 4.09 -17.88 -21.34
N VAL A 89 5.30 -18.35 -21.64
CA VAL A 89 6.14 -19.14 -20.75
C VAL A 89 7.43 -18.36 -20.56
N PHE A 90 7.59 -17.79 -19.37
CA PHE A 90 8.80 -17.09 -18.99
C PHE A 90 9.84 -18.08 -18.47
N LYS A 91 11.01 -18.14 -19.12
CA LYS A 91 12.16 -18.94 -18.71
C LYS A 91 13.25 -18.04 -18.11
N PRO A 92 13.42 -18.02 -16.78
CA PRO A 92 14.48 -17.24 -16.14
C PRO A 92 15.88 -17.83 -16.45
N ASP A 93 16.92 -17.03 -16.21
CA ASP A 93 18.33 -17.40 -16.21
C ASP A 93 18.90 -17.88 -17.56
N SER A 94 18.37 -17.34 -18.66
CA SER A 94 18.95 -17.55 -19.99
C SER A 94 20.17 -16.67 -20.24
N GLN A 95 21.22 -17.24 -20.83
CA GLN A 95 22.43 -16.53 -21.24
C GLN A 95 22.18 -15.54 -22.40
N LYS A 96 21.12 -15.73 -23.18
CA LYS A 96 20.72 -14.84 -24.28
C LYS A 96 19.21 -14.62 -24.27
N ASN A 97 18.78 -13.39 -24.47
CA ASN A 97 17.36 -13.09 -24.61
C ASN A 97 16.81 -13.80 -25.86
N SER A 98 15.67 -14.48 -25.74
CA SER A 98 14.99 -15.13 -26.86
C SER A 98 13.48 -15.05 -26.77
N PHE A 99 12.84 -14.99 -27.94
CA PHE A 99 11.39 -15.00 -28.12
C PHE A 99 11.05 -16.04 -29.17
N THR A 100 10.55 -17.19 -28.74
CA THR A 100 10.30 -18.33 -29.63
C THR A 100 8.86 -18.79 -29.52
N ILE A 101 8.16 -18.85 -30.64
CA ILE A 101 6.82 -19.42 -30.71
C ILE A 101 6.96 -20.94 -30.86
N GLN A 102 6.47 -21.70 -29.89
CA GLN A 102 6.44 -23.16 -29.92
C GLN A 102 5.02 -23.64 -29.58
N ASN A 103 4.37 -24.32 -30.52
CA ASN A 103 2.99 -24.79 -30.38
C ASN A 103 2.03 -23.63 -30.04
N GLN A 104 1.31 -23.73 -28.92
CA GLN A 104 0.42 -22.69 -28.39
C GLN A 104 1.12 -21.76 -27.37
N ASN A 105 2.45 -21.87 -27.24
CA ASN A 105 3.22 -21.10 -26.26
C ASN A 105 4.17 -20.11 -26.95
N VAL A 106 4.34 -18.95 -26.31
CA VAL A 106 5.45 -18.03 -26.56
C VAL A 106 6.45 -18.23 -25.43
N ILE A 107 7.65 -18.70 -25.76
CA ILE A 107 8.74 -18.84 -24.79
C ILE A 107 9.53 -17.55 -24.80
N LEU A 108 9.47 -16.82 -23.69
CA LEU A 108 10.29 -15.64 -23.43
C LEU A 108 11.41 -16.04 -22.46
N ALA A 109 12.64 -16.18 -22.95
CA ALA A 109 13.78 -16.50 -22.10
C ALA A 109 14.64 -15.25 -21.92
N MET A 110 14.87 -14.84 -20.66
CA MET A 110 15.67 -13.67 -20.29
C MET A 110 16.31 -13.91 -18.92
N ASN A 111 17.19 -13.00 -18.48
CA ASN A 111 17.76 -13.01 -17.13
C ASN A 111 16.63 -12.92 -16.07
N SER A 112 16.74 -13.67 -14.96
CA SER A 112 15.76 -13.66 -13.86
C SER A 112 15.56 -12.27 -13.23
N LYS A 113 16.60 -11.44 -13.21
CA LYS A 113 16.57 -10.05 -12.71
C LYS A 113 15.92 -9.06 -13.68
N SER A 114 15.51 -9.49 -14.88
CA SER A 114 14.89 -8.60 -15.85
C SER A 114 13.60 -7.97 -15.32
N THR A 115 13.50 -6.65 -15.41
CA THR A 115 12.30 -5.90 -14.99
C THR A 115 11.16 -6.08 -15.99
N VAL A 116 9.93 -5.79 -15.58
CA VAL A 116 8.75 -5.83 -16.47
C VAL A 116 8.95 -4.91 -17.69
N LYS A 117 9.54 -3.71 -17.49
CA LYS A 117 9.87 -2.77 -18.58
C LYS A 117 10.88 -3.35 -19.58
N GLN A 118 11.91 -4.04 -19.09
CA GLN A 118 12.90 -4.69 -19.96
C GLN A 118 12.27 -5.83 -20.79
N ARG A 119 11.41 -6.64 -20.17
CA ARG A 119 10.66 -7.71 -20.86
C ARG A 119 9.72 -7.14 -21.92
N GLU A 120 9.00 -6.08 -21.57
CA GLU A 120 8.12 -5.37 -22.50
C GLU A 120 8.87 -4.80 -23.70
N SER A 121 9.99 -4.11 -23.47
CA SER A 121 10.84 -3.54 -24.52
C SER A 121 11.31 -4.61 -25.49
N TYR A 122 11.80 -5.75 -24.97
CA TYR A 122 12.24 -6.86 -25.80
C TYR A 122 11.09 -7.46 -26.63
N VAL A 123 9.91 -7.66 -26.04
CA VAL A 123 8.72 -8.16 -26.76
C VAL A 123 8.29 -7.18 -27.86
N ARG A 124 8.34 -5.88 -27.60
CA ARG A 124 8.03 -4.85 -28.61
C ARG A 124 9.00 -4.94 -29.80
N GLU A 125 10.27 -5.23 -29.55
CA GLU A 125 11.25 -5.41 -30.62
C GLU A 125 10.95 -6.62 -31.50
N GLU A 126 10.50 -7.72 -30.90
CA GLU A 126 10.11 -8.93 -31.63
C GLU A 126 8.84 -8.69 -32.46
N TYR A 127 7.86 -7.96 -31.92
CA TYR A 127 6.72 -7.49 -32.71
C TYR A 127 7.15 -6.57 -33.86
N ARG A 128 8.19 -5.75 -33.66
CA ARG A 128 8.70 -4.87 -34.71
C ARG A 128 9.29 -5.68 -35.85
N LYS A 129 10.10 -6.70 -35.54
CA LYS A 129 10.67 -7.63 -36.53
C LYS A 129 9.56 -8.35 -37.31
N MET A 130 8.56 -8.89 -36.63
CA MET A 130 7.42 -9.57 -37.26
C MET A 130 6.63 -8.63 -38.17
N LEU A 131 6.30 -7.44 -37.69
CA LEU A 131 5.53 -6.45 -38.44
C LEU A 131 6.32 -5.95 -39.66
N LYS A 132 7.62 -5.69 -39.50
CA LYS A 132 8.51 -5.29 -40.59
C LYS A 132 8.49 -6.32 -41.72
N SER A 133 8.73 -7.59 -41.39
CA SER A 133 8.70 -8.69 -42.38
C SER A 133 7.33 -8.83 -43.07
N ALA A 134 6.24 -8.58 -42.35
CA ALA A 134 4.90 -8.63 -42.94
C ALA A 134 4.62 -7.44 -43.88
N ILE A 135 5.06 -6.22 -43.53
CA ILE A 135 4.91 -5.04 -44.37
C ILE A 135 5.75 -5.17 -45.65
N GLU A 136 7.00 -5.63 -45.54
CA GLU A 136 7.90 -5.86 -46.70
C GLU A 136 7.28 -6.81 -47.73
N LYS A 137 6.47 -7.78 -47.29
CA LYS A 137 5.78 -8.73 -48.17
C LYS A 137 4.47 -8.19 -48.74
N ARG A 138 3.73 -7.39 -47.95
CA ARG A 138 2.35 -6.99 -48.28
C ARG A 138 2.27 -5.65 -48.99
N LEU A 139 3.10 -4.68 -48.61
CA LEU A 139 3.07 -3.32 -49.16
C LEU A 139 3.29 -3.31 -50.68
N PRO A 140 4.29 -4.00 -51.26
CA PRO A 140 4.51 -3.98 -52.70
C PRO A 140 3.31 -4.51 -53.50
N LEU A 141 2.61 -5.53 -52.98
CA LEU A 141 1.41 -6.09 -53.62
C LEU A 141 0.28 -5.05 -53.68
N TRP A 142 0.13 -4.24 -52.64
CA TRP A 142 -0.86 -3.16 -52.61
C TRP A 142 -0.44 -1.98 -53.48
N GLU A 143 0.85 -1.64 -53.53
CA GLU A 143 1.35 -0.61 -54.43
C GLU A 143 1.14 -0.98 -55.91
N GLU A 144 1.41 -2.23 -56.28
CA GLU A 144 1.17 -2.76 -57.63
C GLU A 144 -0.34 -2.74 -57.97
N LYS A 145 -1.18 -3.24 -57.06
CA LYS A 145 -2.63 -3.33 -57.29
C LYS A 145 -3.30 -1.96 -57.40
N THR A 146 -2.83 -0.98 -56.63
CA THR A 146 -3.44 0.37 -56.57
C THR A 146 -2.77 1.39 -57.48
N GLY A 147 -1.53 1.14 -57.91
CA GLY A 147 -0.68 2.10 -58.62
C GLY A 147 -0.12 3.21 -57.70
N LEU A 148 -0.38 3.16 -56.40
CA LEU A 148 0.08 4.17 -55.44
C LEU A 148 1.39 3.72 -54.80
N LYS A 149 2.41 4.57 -54.84
CA LYS A 149 3.73 4.28 -54.26
C LYS A 149 4.06 5.20 -53.10
N CYS A 150 4.58 4.66 -52.02
CA CYS A 150 5.22 5.43 -50.96
C CYS A 150 6.73 5.51 -51.18
N ASP A 151 7.37 6.55 -50.65
CA ASP A 151 8.83 6.71 -50.77
C ASP A 151 9.56 6.00 -49.62
N SER A 152 8.91 5.91 -48.46
CA SER A 152 9.42 5.17 -47.30
C SER A 152 8.32 4.85 -46.30
N TRP A 153 8.58 3.90 -45.39
CA TRP A 153 7.69 3.58 -44.28
C TRP A 153 8.44 3.26 -42.99
N GLN A 154 7.77 3.42 -41.86
CA GLN A 154 8.29 3.12 -40.53
C GLN A 154 7.23 2.47 -39.63
N THR A 155 7.69 1.80 -38.56
CA THR A 155 6.81 1.30 -37.50
C THR A 155 7.01 2.13 -36.24
N LYS A 156 5.92 2.52 -35.58
CA LYS A 156 5.95 3.28 -34.32
C LYS A 156 4.93 2.70 -33.36
N TYR A 157 5.23 2.65 -32.08
CA TYR A 157 4.18 2.36 -31.09
C TYR A 157 3.27 3.57 -30.98
N MET A 158 2.01 3.44 -31.38
CA MET A 158 1.03 4.54 -31.35
C MET A 158 -0.14 4.20 -30.44
N ILE A 159 -0.64 5.22 -29.75
CA ILE A 159 -1.72 5.05 -28.75
C ILE A 159 -3.10 5.27 -29.37
N THR A 160 -3.17 6.16 -30.36
CA THR A 160 -4.44 6.79 -30.79
C THR A 160 -4.83 6.46 -32.23
N LYS A 161 -3.91 5.86 -32.99
CA LYS A 161 -4.04 5.60 -34.43
C LYS A 161 -3.39 4.27 -34.78
N TRP A 162 -3.88 3.64 -35.84
CA TRP A 162 -3.32 2.41 -36.40
C TRP A 162 -2.27 2.66 -37.50
N GLY A 163 -2.32 3.84 -38.11
CA GLY A 163 -1.34 4.32 -39.08
C GLY A 163 -1.41 5.83 -39.26
N ALA A 164 -0.45 6.36 -40.02
CA ALA A 164 -0.47 7.75 -40.49
C ALA A 164 0.30 7.89 -41.81
N CYS A 165 -0.06 8.89 -42.62
CA CYS A 165 0.59 9.21 -43.88
C CYS A 165 1.05 10.67 -43.89
N ASN A 166 2.32 10.90 -44.18
CA ASN A 166 2.82 12.22 -44.60
C ASN A 166 2.73 12.29 -46.12
N THR A 167 1.74 13.04 -46.62
CA THR A 167 1.49 13.15 -48.06
C THR A 167 2.58 13.89 -48.83
N GLU A 168 3.30 14.83 -48.19
CA GLU A 168 4.35 15.63 -48.85
C GLU A 168 5.62 14.81 -49.06
N LYS A 169 6.02 14.04 -48.04
CA LYS A 169 7.19 13.13 -48.09
C LYS A 169 6.84 11.71 -48.53
N ARG A 170 5.58 11.46 -48.92
CA ARG A 170 5.00 10.14 -49.24
C ARG A 170 5.43 9.04 -48.26
N LYS A 171 5.49 9.37 -46.97
CA LYS A 171 6.02 8.49 -45.91
C LYS A 171 4.89 7.92 -45.08
N LEU A 172 4.87 6.60 -44.90
CA LEU A 172 3.84 5.90 -44.14
C LEU A 172 4.35 5.48 -42.76
N TRP A 173 3.48 5.54 -41.75
CA TRP A 173 3.75 4.99 -40.42
C TRP A 173 2.72 3.95 -40.05
N PHE A 174 3.18 2.84 -39.50
CA PHE A 174 2.34 1.72 -39.06
C PHE A 174 2.46 1.52 -37.55
N ASN A 175 1.33 1.30 -36.87
CA ASN A 175 1.33 1.05 -35.44
C ASN A 175 1.89 -0.35 -35.13
N LEU A 176 2.85 -0.44 -34.22
CA LEU A 176 3.44 -1.70 -33.75
C LEU A 176 2.40 -2.72 -33.25
N GLN A 177 1.29 -2.24 -32.67
CA GLN A 177 0.21 -3.09 -32.18
C GLN A 177 -0.48 -3.91 -33.29
N LEU A 178 -0.28 -3.58 -34.58
CA LEU A 178 -0.81 -4.37 -35.70
C LEU A 178 -0.26 -5.81 -35.73
N ALA A 179 0.92 -6.07 -35.14
CA ALA A 179 1.46 -7.42 -35.00
C ALA A 179 0.57 -8.36 -34.16
N GLN A 180 -0.27 -7.79 -33.29
CA GLN A 180 -1.21 -8.54 -32.46
C GLN A 180 -2.53 -8.83 -33.18
N LYS A 181 -2.81 -8.17 -34.32
CA LYS A 181 -4.10 -8.20 -35.01
C LYS A 181 -4.09 -9.19 -36.16
N ALA A 182 -5.28 -9.63 -36.58
CA ALA A 182 -5.42 -10.51 -37.72
C ALA A 182 -4.73 -9.89 -38.96
N PRO A 183 -4.04 -10.66 -39.81
CA PRO A 183 -3.24 -10.10 -40.91
C PRO A 183 -4.03 -9.21 -41.88
N GLN A 184 -5.34 -9.46 -42.05
CA GLN A 184 -6.19 -8.61 -42.91
C GLN A 184 -6.31 -7.18 -42.37
N CYS A 185 -6.12 -6.97 -41.07
CA CYS A 185 -6.10 -5.63 -40.48
C CYS A 185 -4.88 -4.83 -40.92
N LEU A 186 -3.72 -5.49 -41.10
CA LEU A 186 -2.52 -4.84 -41.63
C LEU A 186 -2.74 -4.44 -43.09
N ASP A 187 -3.32 -5.33 -43.90
CA ASP A 187 -3.68 -5.02 -45.30
C ASP A 187 -4.61 -3.81 -45.38
N TYR A 188 -5.61 -3.75 -44.50
CA TYR A 188 -6.53 -2.64 -44.43
C TYR A 188 -5.82 -1.31 -44.14
N ILE A 189 -4.89 -1.29 -43.18
CA ILE A 189 -4.14 -0.07 -42.85
C ILE A 189 -3.15 0.31 -43.95
N ILE A 190 -2.47 -0.65 -44.59
CA ILE A 190 -1.62 -0.37 -45.76
C ILE A 190 -2.42 0.35 -46.85
N LEU A 191 -3.57 -0.22 -47.23
CA LEU A 191 -4.45 0.38 -48.23
C LEU A 191 -4.99 1.75 -47.77
N HIS A 192 -5.33 1.89 -46.49
CA HIS A 192 -5.80 3.15 -45.88
C HIS A 192 -4.77 4.27 -46.04
N GLU A 193 -3.52 4.01 -45.64
CA GLU A 193 -2.46 5.01 -45.66
C GLU A 193 -1.97 5.32 -47.10
N LEU A 194 -1.98 4.33 -48.00
CA LEU A 194 -1.73 4.57 -49.42
C LEU A 194 -2.82 5.46 -50.05
N THR A 195 -4.09 5.24 -49.71
CA THR A 195 -5.21 6.05 -50.25
C THR A 195 -5.09 7.52 -49.82
N HIS A 196 -4.44 7.81 -48.70
CA HIS A 196 -4.16 9.18 -48.27
C HIS A 196 -3.22 9.96 -49.19
N LEU A 197 -2.46 9.28 -50.08
CA LEU A 197 -1.68 9.92 -51.14
C LEU A 197 -2.57 10.57 -52.22
N ILE A 198 -3.81 10.10 -52.39
CA ILE A 198 -4.78 10.66 -53.34
C ILE A 198 -5.64 11.72 -52.67
N THR A 199 -6.20 11.40 -51.50
CA THR A 199 -7.11 12.28 -50.77
C THR A 199 -6.81 12.31 -49.28
N ARG A 200 -6.55 13.51 -48.78
CA ARG A 200 -6.28 13.75 -47.35
C ARG A 200 -7.51 13.53 -46.47
N LYS A 201 -8.72 13.60 -47.02
CA LYS A 201 -9.98 13.48 -46.29
C LYS A 201 -10.66 12.15 -46.59
N HIS A 202 -11.31 11.54 -45.59
CA HIS A 202 -12.15 10.34 -45.73
C HIS A 202 -13.50 10.64 -46.43
N ASN A 203 -13.44 11.26 -47.60
CA ASN A 203 -14.59 11.66 -48.42
C ASN A 203 -15.08 10.51 -49.33
N ALA A 204 -16.04 10.80 -50.22
CA ALA A 204 -16.57 9.81 -51.17
C ALA A 204 -15.47 9.14 -52.01
N THR A 205 -14.47 9.92 -52.45
CA THR A 205 -13.30 9.43 -53.19
C THR A 205 -12.48 8.44 -52.36
N PHE A 206 -12.23 8.73 -51.07
CA PHE A 206 -11.53 7.79 -50.19
C PHE A 206 -12.30 6.47 -50.05
N THR A 207 -13.61 6.58 -49.87
CA THR A 207 -14.51 5.43 -49.70
C THR A 207 -14.57 4.58 -50.96
N SER A 208 -14.65 5.19 -52.14
CA SER A 208 -14.70 4.47 -53.42
C SER A 208 -13.41 3.71 -53.71
N TYR A 209 -12.25 4.24 -53.31
CA TYR A 209 -10.98 3.54 -53.43
C TYR A 209 -10.92 2.29 -52.53
N LEU A 210 -11.35 2.41 -51.27
CA LEU A 210 -11.44 1.25 -50.40
C LEU A 210 -12.46 0.21 -50.90
N ASP A 211 -13.62 0.65 -51.38
CA ASP A 211 -14.66 -0.23 -51.94
C ASP A 211 -14.16 -0.99 -53.17
N ARG A 212 -13.41 -0.32 -54.05
CA ARG A 212 -12.82 -0.92 -55.25
C ARG A 212 -11.78 -1.98 -54.94
N TYR A 213 -10.87 -1.70 -54.00
CA TYR A 213 -9.69 -2.55 -53.79
C TYR A 213 -9.85 -3.56 -52.64
N MET A 214 -10.76 -3.32 -51.70
CA MET A 214 -11.06 -4.17 -50.55
C MET A 214 -12.56 -4.09 -50.16
N PRO A 215 -13.48 -4.75 -50.88
CA PRO A 215 -14.93 -4.62 -50.66
C PRO A 215 -15.41 -4.86 -49.22
N LYS A 216 -14.73 -5.74 -48.47
CA LYS A 216 -15.05 -6.06 -47.05
C LYS A 216 -14.31 -5.19 -46.02
N TRP A 217 -13.73 -4.06 -46.42
CA TRP A 217 -12.93 -3.22 -45.51
C TRP A 217 -13.71 -2.71 -44.30
N ARG A 218 -15.03 -2.55 -44.41
CA ARG A 218 -15.89 -2.10 -43.30
C ARG A 218 -15.95 -3.15 -42.17
N GLU A 219 -16.04 -4.43 -42.52
CA GLU A 219 -15.98 -5.55 -41.58
C GLU A 219 -14.60 -5.64 -40.94
N ILE A 220 -13.54 -5.54 -41.74
CA ILE A 220 -12.14 -5.59 -41.26
C ILE A 220 -11.85 -4.42 -40.32
N ARG A 221 -12.32 -3.20 -40.66
CA ARG A 221 -12.21 -2.02 -39.80
C ARG A 221 -12.97 -2.20 -38.49
N LYS A 222 -14.16 -2.80 -38.54
CA LYS A 222 -14.94 -3.11 -37.35
C LYS A 222 -14.17 -4.08 -36.45
N THR A 223 -13.68 -5.19 -36.99
CA THR A 223 -12.83 -6.15 -36.26
C THR A 223 -11.58 -5.49 -35.66
N LEU A 224 -10.92 -4.60 -36.41
CA LEU A 224 -9.74 -3.87 -35.93
C LEU A 224 -10.10 -2.92 -34.76
N ASN A 225 -11.21 -2.21 -34.83
CA ASN A 225 -11.64 -1.28 -33.77
C ASN A 225 -12.23 -1.97 -32.54
N ASP A 226 -12.94 -3.08 -32.74
CA ASP A 226 -13.53 -3.91 -31.68
C ASP A 226 -12.47 -4.75 -30.96
N SER A 227 -11.32 -4.97 -31.60
CA SER A 227 -10.19 -5.68 -30.99
C SER A 227 -9.54 -4.82 -29.90
N ARG A 228 -9.34 -5.41 -28.71
CA ARG A 228 -8.77 -4.72 -27.54
C ARG A 228 -7.44 -4.03 -27.87
N LEU A 229 -7.31 -2.75 -27.57
CA LEU A 229 -6.00 -2.08 -27.54
C LEU A 229 -5.22 -2.63 -26.34
N ASP A 230 -3.89 -2.71 -26.45
CA ASP A 230 -3.04 -3.12 -25.33
C ASP A 230 -3.26 -2.20 -24.12
N TYR A 231 -2.98 -2.69 -22.92
CA TYR A 231 -3.02 -1.84 -21.73
C TYR A 231 -2.05 -0.68 -21.93
N TYR A 232 -2.58 0.54 -21.89
CA TYR A 232 -1.78 1.76 -21.90
C TYR A 232 -2.03 2.49 -20.59
N GLU A 233 -1.01 2.54 -19.75
CA GLU A 233 -1.01 3.43 -18.60
C GLU A 233 -0.85 4.85 -19.12
N ALA A 234 -1.87 5.69 -18.99
CA ALA A 234 -1.76 7.14 -19.21
C ALA A 234 -0.78 7.85 -18.24
N HIS A 235 -0.01 7.07 -17.47
CA HIS A 235 0.84 7.47 -16.36
C HIS A 235 2.34 7.33 -16.63
N ASP A 236 2.79 6.87 -17.81
CA ASP A 236 4.25 6.76 -18.02
C ASP A 236 4.95 8.10 -18.29
N GLU A 237 4.23 9.17 -18.65
CA GLU A 237 4.80 10.52 -18.51
C GLU A 237 4.53 11.02 -17.09
N SER A 238 5.60 11.14 -16.31
CA SER A 238 5.54 11.76 -14.99
C SER A 238 4.95 13.18 -15.09
N PRO A 239 4.26 13.71 -14.06
CA PRO A 239 3.74 15.08 -14.13
C PRO A 239 4.84 16.12 -14.43
N LEU A 240 6.07 15.88 -13.98
CA LEU A 240 7.24 16.70 -14.34
C LEU A 240 7.57 16.58 -15.83
N GLN A 241 7.62 15.38 -16.40
CA GLN A 241 7.83 15.17 -17.83
C GLN A 241 6.76 15.86 -18.68
N LYS A 242 5.48 15.75 -18.29
CA LYS A 242 4.37 16.45 -18.95
C LYS A 242 4.56 17.97 -18.94
N LEU A 243 5.01 18.52 -17.80
CA LEU A 243 5.26 19.94 -17.65
C LEU A 243 6.43 20.42 -18.53
N ILE A 244 7.53 19.68 -18.53
CA ILE A 244 8.70 19.95 -19.37
C ILE A 244 8.33 19.88 -20.87
N ASN A 245 7.65 18.80 -21.28
CA ASN A 245 7.15 18.63 -22.65
C ASN A 245 6.25 19.81 -23.09
N ARG A 246 5.48 20.39 -22.16
CA ARG A 246 4.58 21.51 -22.46
C ARG A 246 5.31 22.86 -22.56
N VAL A 247 6.31 23.10 -21.73
CA VAL A 247 6.84 24.46 -21.47
C VAL A 247 8.29 24.66 -21.93
N ARG A 248 9.10 23.60 -21.98
CA ARG A 248 10.57 23.66 -22.23
C ARG A 248 11.05 22.68 -23.33
N TYR A 249 10.13 22.08 -24.09
CA TYR A 249 10.49 21.14 -25.16
C TYR A 249 11.41 21.77 -26.21
N ASP A 250 11.11 23.00 -26.64
CA ASP A 250 11.91 23.69 -27.65
C ASP A 250 13.33 24.00 -27.14
N ASP A 251 13.48 24.44 -25.89
CA ASP A 251 14.79 24.69 -25.26
C ASP A 251 15.67 23.43 -25.23
N ILE A 252 15.08 22.29 -24.87
CA ILE A 252 15.75 20.98 -24.80
C ILE A 252 16.11 20.49 -26.20
N LYS A 253 15.18 20.64 -27.16
CA LYS A 253 15.39 20.27 -28.55
C LYS A 253 16.53 21.07 -29.17
N ASP A 254 16.55 22.38 -28.98
CA ASP A 254 17.57 23.26 -29.53
C ASP A 254 18.96 22.94 -28.96
N ALA A 255 19.02 22.66 -27.65
CA ALA A 255 20.26 22.24 -26.99
C ALA A 255 20.78 20.88 -27.49
N ALA A 256 19.89 19.90 -27.67
CA ALA A 256 20.23 18.59 -28.25
C ALA A 256 20.78 18.73 -29.68
N LEU A 257 20.12 19.54 -30.52
CA LEU A 257 20.55 19.82 -31.89
C LEU A 257 21.91 20.54 -31.93
N ALA A 258 22.14 21.51 -31.05
CA ALA A 258 23.42 22.22 -30.95
C ALA A 258 24.57 21.28 -30.55
N TYR A 259 24.34 20.39 -29.58
CA TYR A 259 25.32 19.39 -29.16
C TYR A 259 25.70 18.43 -30.30
N LEU A 260 24.71 17.94 -31.06
CA LEU A 260 24.95 17.07 -32.22
C LEU A 260 25.68 17.77 -33.36
N ARG A 261 25.48 19.08 -33.55
CA ARG A 261 26.21 19.89 -34.54
C ARG A 261 27.66 20.14 -34.12
N ASN A 262 27.92 20.43 -32.85
CA ASN A 262 29.28 20.67 -32.37
C ASN A 262 30.16 19.41 -32.40
N ALA A 263 29.55 18.22 -32.29
CA ALA A 263 30.23 16.95 -32.52
C ALA A 263 30.68 16.73 -33.99
N GLN A 264 30.34 17.63 -34.93
CA GLN A 264 30.72 17.57 -36.36
C GLN A 264 32.05 18.27 -36.67
N VAL A 265 32.63 19.05 -35.75
CA VAL A 265 33.85 19.82 -36.02
C VAL A 265 35.03 18.85 -36.19
N GLY A 266 35.37 18.53 -37.45
CA GLY A 266 36.50 17.67 -37.82
C GLY A 266 36.19 16.45 -38.71
N THR A 267 34.94 16.23 -39.13
CA THR A 267 34.54 15.09 -39.99
C THR A 267 33.85 15.54 -41.27
N ASP A 268 34.21 14.98 -42.44
CA ASP A 268 33.61 15.25 -43.78
C ASP A 268 32.13 14.78 -43.93
N GLU A 269 31.47 14.36 -42.85
CA GLU A 269 30.11 13.82 -42.86
C GLU A 269 29.06 14.92 -42.62
N ARG A 270 28.12 15.08 -43.56
CA ARG A 270 26.90 15.88 -43.33
C ARG A 270 25.90 15.05 -42.51
N ILE A 271 25.56 15.56 -41.34
CA ILE A 271 24.48 15.04 -40.49
C ILE A 271 23.25 15.94 -40.67
N GLU A 272 22.16 15.38 -41.20
CA GLU A 272 20.83 16.00 -41.17
C GLU A 272 20.02 15.37 -40.03
N THR A 273 19.75 16.14 -38.98
CA THR A 273 18.93 15.71 -37.84
C THR A 273 17.46 15.84 -38.18
N SER A 274 16.72 14.73 -38.14
CA SER A 274 15.34 14.68 -38.66
C SER A 274 14.26 14.82 -37.59
N ASP A 275 14.46 14.31 -36.36
CA ASP A 275 13.50 14.38 -35.26
C ASP A 275 14.20 14.21 -33.89
N VAL A 276 13.78 14.99 -32.88
CA VAL A 276 14.21 14.87 -31.46
C VAL A 276 12.99 14.54 -30.60
N THR A 277 13.07 13.47 -29.82
CA THR A 277 11.98 13.00 -28.95
C THR A 277 12.44 12.94 -27.51
N LEU A 278 11.65 13.52 -26.60
CA LEU A 278 11.88 13.41 -25.16
C LEU A 278 11.30 12.08 -24.69
N GLU A 279 12.15 11.19 -24.22
CA GLU A 279 11.79 9.82 -23.84
C GLU A 279 11.42 9.75 -22.36
N ASN A 280 12.20 10.38 -21.48
CA ASN A 280 11.98 10.32 -20.03
C ASN A 280 12.61 11.50 -19.26
N VAL A 281 12.18 11.69 -18.02
CA VAL A 281 12.83 12.56 -17.02
C VAL A 281 13.21 11.71 -15.81
N THR A 282 14.50 11.61 -15.51
CA THR A 282 15.07 10.74 -14.48
C THR A 282 16.05 11.51 -13.58
N HIS A 283 16.66 10.84 -12.59
CA HIS A 283 17.63 11.43 -11.65
C HIS A 283 17.16 12.74 -11.02
N ILE A 284 15.90 12.77 -10.57
CA ILE A 284 15.33 13.97 -9.98
C ILE A 284 15.86 14.12 -8.55
N MET A 285 16.52 15.25 -8.28
CA MET A 285 17.19 15.53 -7.03
C MET A 285 16.92 16.97 -6.60
N GLN A 286 16.77 17.19 -5.30
CA GLN A 286 16.75 18.54 -4.74
C GLN A 286 18.15 18.85 -4.20
N GLN A 287 18.87 19.76 -4.87
CA GLN A 287 20.23 20.14 -4.48
C GLN A 287 20.23 21.17 -3.35
N VAL A 288 19.30 22.14 -3.43
CA VAL A 288 19.10 23.23 -2.47
C VAL A 288 17.59 23.45 -2.35
N ASP A 289 17.15 24.02 -1.23
CA ASP A 289 15.75 24.41 -1.05
C ASP A 289 15.25 25.27 -2.21
N GLY A 290 14.08 24.90 -2.74
CA GLY A 290 13.48 25.59 -3.88
C GLY A 290 14.14 25.31 -5.23
N ILE A 291 15.16 24.44 -5.34
CA ILE A 291 15.79 24.12 -6.63
C ILE A 291 15.89 22.60 -6.85
N ILE A 292 15.37 22.13 -7.98
CA ILE A 292 15.51 20.73 -8.41
C ILE A 292 16.42 20.62 -9.62
N GLY A 293 17.27 19.60 -9.60
CA GLY A 293 18.01 19.09 -10.75
C GLY A 293 17.36 17.80 -11.26
N PHE A 294 17.39 17.57 -12.56
CA PHE A 294 16.89 16.34 -13.19
C PHE A 294 17.56 16.10 -14.54
N ASP A 295 17.61 14.85 -14.97
CA ASP A 295 18.10 14.45 -16.28
C ASP A 295 16.94 14.25 -17.24
N VAL A 296 17.03 14.86 -18.42
CA VAL A 296 16.11 14.62 -19.53
C VAL A 296 16.79 13.70 -20.53
N ILE A 297 16.16 12.55 -20.79
CA ILE A 297 16.62 11.59 -21.79
C ILE A 297 15.94 11.91 -23.11
N VAL A 298 16.74 12.15 -24.15
CA VAL A 298 16.24 12.45 -25.50
C VAL A 298 16.81 11.46 -26.52
N SER A 299 15.97 10.98 -27.43
CA SER A 299 16.37 10.21 -28.60
C SER A 299 16.37 11.13 -29.82
N CYS A 300 17.42 11.02 -30.64
CA CYS A 300 17.64 11.85 -31.82
C CYS A 300 17.82 10.97 -33.05
N ALA A 301 16.98 11.16 -34.07
CA ALA A 301 17.13 10.49 -35.35
C ALA A 301 18.13 11.26 -36.24
N VAL A 302 19.32 10.69 -36.39
CA VAL A 302 20.44 11.27 -37.14
C VAL A 302 20.56 10.57 -38.50
N GLU A 303 20.42 11.32 -39.58
CA GLU A 303 20.72 10.83 -40.93
C GLU A 303 22.17 11.18 -41.27
N ARG A 304 22.98 10.16 -41.59
CA ARG A 304 24.34 10.34 -42.12
C ARG A 304 24.34 10.07 -43.62
N SER A 305 24.82 11.04 -44.40
CA SER A 305 25.05 10.86 -45.83
C SER A 305 26.53 10.59 -46.10
N ALA A 306 26.89 9.36 -46.47
CA ALA A 306 28.14 9.05 -47.16
C ALA A 306 27.86 8.91 -48.67
N THR A 307 28.85 9.22 -49.50
CA THR A 307 28.80 9.55 -50.95
C THR A 307 27.95 8.66 -51.89
N THR A 308 27.36 7.55 -51.45
CA THR A 308 26.35 6.79 -52.22
C THR A 308 25.25 6.07 -51.40
N LYS A 309 25.20 6.17 -50.06
CA LYS A 309 24.16 5.56 -49.19
C LYS A 309 23.90 6.41 -47.94
N SER A 310 22.63 6.72 -47.65
CA SER A 310 22.22 7.29 -46.36
C SER A 310 21.86 6.19 -45.37
N TYR A 311 22.27 6.36 -44.12
CA TYR A 311 21.93 5.46 -43.01
C TYR A 311 21.46 6.27 -41.81
N PHE A 312 20.40 5.78 -41.16
CA PHE A 312 19.83 6.40 -39.97
C PHE A 312 20.40 5.75 -38.72
N ILE A 313 20.92 6.57 -37.82
CA ILE A 313 21.39 6.17 -36.50
C ILE A 313 20.52 6.89 -35.46
N GLU A 314 19.99 6.13 -34.50
CA GLU A 314 19.34 6.71 -33.33
C GLU A 314 20.41 6.99 -32.28
N LYS A 315 20.57 8.26 -31.91
CA LYS A 315 21.51 8.68 -30.88
C LYS A 315 20.75 9.13 -29.65
N TRP A 316 21.11 8.60 -28.48
CA TRP A 316 20.49 8.92 -27.21
C TRP A 316 21.37 9.91 -26.46
N LEU A 317 20.78 10.98 -25.95
CA LEU A 317 21.47 12.01 -25.17
C LEU A 317 20.83 12.13 -23.78
N ARG A 318 21.66 12.46 -22.80
CA ARG A 318 21.27 12.80 -21.43
C ARG A 318 21.54 14.29 -21.21
N ILE A 319 20.50 15.06 -20.90
CA ILE A 319 20.55 16.51 -20.70
C ILE A 319 20.25 16.82 -19.23
N HIS A 320 21.27 17.19 -18.46
CA HIS A 320 21.11 17.58 -17.06
C HIS A 320 20.58 19.01 -16.98
N CYS A 321 19.44 19.17 -16.32
CA CYS A 321 18.72 20.43 -16.18
C CYS A 321 18.55 20.79 -14.71
N GLN A 322 18.40 22.10 -14.43
CA GLN A 322 18.09 22.64 -13.12
C GLN A 322 16.96 23.66 -13.26
N VAL A 323 16.03 23.70 -12.30
CA VAL A 323 14.93 24.67 -12.28
C VAL A 323 14.57 25.09 -10.87
N THR A 324 14.11 26.34 -10.75
CA THR A 324 13.58 26.87 -9.49
C THR A 324 12.13 26.42 -9.35
N ILE A 325 11.79 25.88 -8.19
CA ILE A 325 10.43 25.48 -7.83
C ILE A 325 9.65 26.73 -7.40
N GLY A 326 8.63 27.10 -8.18
CA GLY A 326 7.76 28.24 -7.90
C GLY A 326 6.38 28.12 -8.54
N ILE A 327 5.88 29.21 -9.13
CA ILE A 327 4.61 29.25 -9.86
C ILE A 327 4.79 28.73 -11.29
N GLU A 328 5.97 28.96 -11.89
CA GLU A 328 6.38 28.49 -13.21
C GLU A 328 7.75 27.78 -13.15
N LEU A 329 8.18 27.17 -14.27
CA LEU A 329 9.53 26.60 -14.42
C LEU A 329 10.57 27.73 -14.64
N ASP A 330 10.63 28.66 -13.71
CA ASP A 330 11.53 29.82 -13.76
C ASP A 330 12.97 29.43 -13.42
N GLY A 331 13.92 30.15 -14.04
CA GLY A 331 15.34 29.85 -13.85
C GLY A 331 15.76 28.48 -14.41
N PHE A 332 15.04 27.95 -15.40
CA PHE A 332 15.44 26.72 -16.11
C PHE A 332 16.82 26.90 -16.75
N ARG A 333 17.75 25.99 -16.43
CA ARG A 333 19.13 25.99 -16.94
C ARG A 333 19.53 24.59 -17.36
N ILE A 334 20.15 24.49 -18.52
CA ILE A 334 20.83 23.27 -18.96
C ILE A 334 22.26 23.34 -18.46
N ILE A 335 22.67 22.37 -17.64
CA ILE A 335 23.96 22.34 -16.96
C ILE A 335 24.99 21.56 -17.79
N ARG A 336 24.60 20.39 -18.30
CA ARG A 336 25.47 19.55 -19.14
C ARG A 336 24.65 18.66 -20.07
N ILE A 337 25.26 18.28 -21.20
CA ILE A 337 24.71 17.34 -22.18
C ILE A 337 25.78 16.28 -22.43
N GLY A 338 25.38 15.01 -22.45
CA GLY A 338 26.27 13.89 -22.73
C GLY A 338 25.59 12.80 -23.56
N ASP A 339 26.41 11.93 -24.15
CA ASP A 339 25.93 10.73 -24.84
C ASP A 339 25.44 9.68 -23.82
N CYS A 340 24.45 8.87 -24.20
CA CYS A 340 23.86 7.85 -23.34
C CYS A 340 23.78 6.52 -24.09
N ASP A 341 24.69 5.59 -23.81
CA ASP A 341 24.82 4.35 -24.60
C ASP A 341 23.79 3.26 -24.25
N SER A 342 23.12 3.36 -23.10
CA SER A 342 21.94 2.57 -22.70
C SER A 342 21.48 3.00 -21.29
N LEU A 343 20.26 2.63 -20.88
CA LEU A 343 19.78 2.68 -19.48
C LEU A 343 20.59 1.67 -18.62
N GLY A 344 21.84 1.99 -18.32
CA GLY A 344 22.73 1.20 -17.46
C GLY A 344 22.81 1.80 -16.05
N GLU A 345 22.54 0.96 -15.04
CA GLU A 345 22.68 1.19 -13.59
C GLU A 345 22.59 2.67 -13.15
N ASP A 346 21.42 3.27 -13.36
CA ASP A 346 21.15 4.61 -12.85
C ASP A 346 21.16 4.58 -11.31
N GLU A 347 21.85 5.55 -10.68
CA GLU A 347 21.75 5.80 -9.25
C GLU A 347 20.26 5.85 -8.85
N PRO A 348 19.87 5.29 -7.69
CA PRO A 348 18.46 5.25 -7.31
C PRO A 348 17.86 6.66 -7.30
N GLU A 349 16.72 6.82 -7.98
CA GLU A 349 15.98 8.08 -8.00
C GLU A 349 15.73 8.57 -6.57
N LYS A 350 16.11 9.82 -6.27
CA LYS A 350 15.91 10.42 -4.93
C LYS A 350 14.50 11.02 -4.76
N LEU A 351 13.88 11.40 -5.86
CA LEU A 351 12.50 11.89 -5.94
C LEU A 351 11.76 11.11 -7.03
N SER A 352 10.48 10.82 -6.80
CA SER A 352 9.60 10.22 -7.80
C SER A 352 9.27 11.19 -8.93
N GLY A 353 8.64 10.71 -10.00
CA GLY A 353 8.11 11.56 -11.08
C GLY A 353 7.05 12.60 -10.63
N GLU A 354 6.48 12.44 -9.44
CA GLU A 354 5.58 13.42 -8.80
C GLU A 354 6.33 14.35 -7.83
N LEU A 355 7.66 14.27 -7.75
CA LEU A 355 8.54 14.98 -6.80
C LEU A 355 8.33 14.61 -5.33
N VAL A 356 7.86 13.39 -5.05
CA VAL A 356 7.84 12.84 -3.68
C VAL A 356 9.18 12.18 -3.39
N PRO A 357 9.84 12.46 -2.25
CA PRO A 357 11.06 11.76 -1.84
C PRO A 357 10.90 10.24 -1.82
N ILE A 358 11.91 9.53 -2.31
CA ILE A 358 11.96 8.06 -2.23
C ILE A 358 12.80 7.72 -1.00
N ILE A 359 12.13 7.47 0.12
CA ILE A 359 12.75 7.17 1.42
C ILE A 359 12.31 5.76 1.84
N SER A 360 13.26 4.84 1.98
CA SER A 360 12.97 3.51 2.53
C SER A 360 12.90 3.55 4.06
N ARG A 361 12.28 2.53 4.67
CA ARG A 361 12.02 2.49 6.12
C ARG A 361 13.31 2.53 6.95
N ASP A 362 14.35 1.88 6.47
CA ASP A 362 15.69 1.82 7.05
C ASP A 362 16.41 3.18 7.04
N GLN A 363 15.99 4.11 6.17
CA GLN A 363 16.54 5.47 6.07
C GLN A 363 15.82 6.50 6.96
N PHE A 364 14.76 6.10 7.69
CA PHE A 364 13.95 7.06 8.45
C PHE A 364 14.73 7.74 9.59
N ASP A 365 15.62 7.01 10.25
CA ASP A 365 16.49 7.58 11.28
C ASP A 365 17.50 8.56 10.68
N GLU A 366 18.10 8.22 9.53
CA GLU A 366 19.01 9.10 8.79
C GLU A 366 18.32 10.40 8.35
N GLU A 367 17.08 10.32 7.85
CA GLU A 367 16.32 11.51 7.45
C GLU A 367 15.89 12.38 8.64
N ALA A 368 15.58 11.77 9.79
CA ALA A 368 15.36 12.52 11.03
C ALA A 368 16.63 13.22 11.50
N GLU A 369 17.79 12.57 11.41
CA GLU A 369 19.08 13.16 11.74
C GLU A 369 19.41 14.33 10.81
N LYS A 370 19.15 14.23 9.50
CA LYS A 370 19.32 15.37 8.56
C LYS A 370 18.43 16.56 8.94
N PHE A 371 17.18 16.32 9.35
CA PHE A 371 16.30 17.37 9.85
C PHE A 371 16.90 18.05 11.09
N LEU A 372 17.39 17.27 12.05
CA LEU A 372 17.97 17.80 13.29
C LEU A 372 19.32 18.47 13.07
N LEU A 373 20.19 17.96 12.20
CA LEU A 373 21.44 18.62 11.80
C LEU A 373 21.20 20.03 11.25
N ARG A 374 20.03 20.25 10.63
CA ARG A 374 19.66 21.55 10.08
C ARG A 374 19.05 22.49 11.12
N TYR A 375 18.15 21.99 11.97
CA TYR A 375 17.32 22.85 12.82
C TYR A 375 17.64 22.77 14.32
N CYS A 376 18.24 21.67 14.79
CA CYS A 376 18.57 21.47 16.21
C CYS A 376 19.74 20.48 16.38
N PRO A 377 20.98 20.84 15.99
CA PRO A 377 22.13 19.92 16.03
C PRO A 377 22.44 19.39 17.43
N GLU A 378 22.16 20.17 18.47
CA GLU A 378 22.38 19.82 19.88
C GLU A 378 21.62 18.54 20.29
N ALA A 379 20.44 18.29 19.70
CA ALA A 379 19.64 17.10 19.98
C ALA A 379 20.29 15.79 19.51
N LEU A 380 21.32 15.88 18.65
CA LEU A 380 22.14 14.75 18.21
C LEU A 380 23.41 14.57 19.06
N GLN A 381 23.73 15.55 19.90
CA GLN A 381 24.90 15.54 20.76
C GLN A 381 24.55 15.11 22.18
N HIS A 382 23.38 15.54 22.69
CA HIS A 382 22.98 15.29 24.07
C HIS A 382 21.49 14.92 24.16
N PRO A 383 21.09 14.02 25.08
CA PRO A 383 19.68 13.72 25.32
C PRO A 383 18.91 14.96 25.81
N MET A 384 17.96 15.43 25.02
CA MET A 384 17.15 16.62 25.35
C MET A 384 15.75 16.58 24.75
N ARG A 385 14.86 17.39 25.32
CA ARG A 385 13.55 17.67 24.73
C ARG A 385 13.73 18.54 23.48
N VAL A 386 13.42 17.99 22.31
CA VAL A 386 13.49 18.73 21.04
C VAL A 386 12.48 19.89 21.03
N PRO A 387 12.91 21.16 20.84
CA PRO A 387 12.05 22.33 20.90
C PRO A 387 11.29 22.52 19.58
N ILE A 388 10.40 21.56 19.24
CA ILE A 388 9.76 21.49 17.92
C ILE A 388 8.90 22.72 17.58
N TYR A 389 8.33 23.41 18.57
CA TYR A 389 7.60 24.67 18.37
C TYR A 389 8.52 25.80 17.90
N ASN A 390 9.65 26.00 18.59
CA ASN A 390 10.66 26.98 18.16
C ASN A 390 11.24 26.64 16.78
N ILE A 391 11.47 25.35 16.50
CA ILE A 391 11.89 24.92 15.17
C ILE A 391 10.85 25.34 14.12
N ALA A 392 9.56 25.08 14.37
CA ALA A 392 8.47 25.41 13.45
C ALA A 392 8.35 26.93 13.24
N GLU A 393 8.23 27.71 14.31
CA GLU A 393 7.95 29.15 14.24
C GLU A 393 9.20 29.96 13.88
N ASP A 394 10.28 29.81 14.64
CA ASP A 394 11.45 30.68 14.57
C ASP A 394 12.39 30.30 13.41
N LEU A 395 12.54 29.00 13.11
CA LEU A 395 13.53 28.52 12.13
C LEU A 395 12.90 28.16 10.77
N MET A 396 11.69 27.62 10.77
CA MET A 396 10.97 27.23 9.55
C MET A 396 9.99 28.30 9.05
N GLY A 397 9.70 29.32 9.88
CA GLY A 397 8.80 30.43 9.56
C GLY A 397 7.33 30.02 9.46
N LEU A 398 6.93 28.96 10.18
CA LEU A 398 5.56 28.46 10.19
C LEU A 398 4.70 29.23 11.19
N THR A 399 3.42 29.39 10.87
CA THR A 399 2.41 29.89 11.82
C THR A 399 1.63 28.70 12.37
N ILE A 400 1.57 28.55 13.69
CA ILE A 400 0.82 27.45 14.33
C ILE A 400 -0.52 27.97 14.81
N ILE A 401 -1.60 27.24 14.50
CA ILE A 401 -2.96 27.53 14.95
C ILE A 401 -3.53 26.25 15.55
N ASP A 402 -3.79 26.24 16.86
CA ASP A 402 -4.20 25.05 17.61
C ASP A 402 -5.61 25.16 18.21
N ASN A 403 -6.39 26.15 17.78
CA ASN A 403 -7.73 26.45 18.29
C ASN A 403 -8.87 26.16 17.30
N VAL A 404 -8.61 25.37 16.25
CA VAL A 404 -9.58 25.05 15.19
C VAL A 404 -9.84 23.55 15.13
N ASN A 405 -11.12 23.17 15.25
CA ASN A 405 -11.53 21.77 15.03
C ASN A 405 -11.45 21.43 13.53
N LEU A 406 -10.71 20.38 13.19
CA LEU A 406 -10.43 19.99 11.80
C LEU A 406 -11.45 19.02 11.21
N SER A 407 -12.38 18.52 12.03
CA SER A 407 -13.44 17.58 11.63
C SER A 407 -14.53 17.50 12.68
N ASP A 408 -15.67 16.88 12.40
CA ASP A 408 -16.71 16.68 13.43
C ASP A 408 -16.30 15.53 14.39
N GLU A 409 -15.70 14.45 13.89
CA GLU A 409 -15.37 13.20 14.63
C GLU A 409 -13.85 13.01 14.93
N LEU A 410 -13.07 14.09 15.01
CA LEU A 410 -11.60 14.06 15.16
C LEU A 410 -10.92 13.15 14.11
N THR A 411 -11.33 13.21 12.85
CA THR A 411 -10.73 12.43 11.75
C THR A 411 -9.30 12.86 11.41
N TYR A 412 -8.99 14.14 11.59
CA TYR A 412 -7.69 14.75 11.27
C TYR A 412 -7.02 15.31 12.52
N LEU A 413 -5.73 15.00 12.72
CA LEU A 413 -4.95 15.49 13.87
C LEU A 413 -4.29 16.84 13.58
N GLY A 414 -3.83 17.02 12.33
CA GLY A 414 -3.07 18.17 11.88
C GLY A 414 -3.31 18.46 10.40
N THR A 415 -3.01 19.68 9.98
CA THR A 415 -3.05 20.10 8.58
C THR A 415 -1.99 21.16 8.30
N ILE A 416 -1.05 20.87 7.41
CA ILE A 416 -0.07 21.84 6.88
C ILE A 416 -0.55 22.42 5.55
N VAL A 417 -0.37 23.74 5.38
CA VAL A 417 -0.81 24.48 4.20
C VAL A 417 0.39 24.90 3.33
N PHE A 418 0.41 24.42 2.08
CA PHE A 418 1.44 24.72 1.10
C PHE A 418 1.05 25.84 0.12
N ASP A 419 -0.23 26.17 -0.01
CA ASP A 419 -0.72 27.25 -0.87
C ASP A 419 -1.93 27.96 -0.26
N ASP A 420 -2.04 29.27 -0.53
CA ASP A 420 -3.14 30.09 -0.02
C ASP A 420 -4.49 29.59 -0.57
N GLY A 421 -5.49 29.46 0.30
CA GLY A 421 -6.84 29.13 -0.14
C GLY A 421 -7.74 28.48 0.90
N ASN A 422 -8.87 27.96 0.43
CA ASN A 422 -9.85 27.27 1.26
C ASN A 422 -9.49 25.78 1.39
N ILE A 423 -9.60 25.26 2.61
CA ILE A 423 -9.39 23.84 2.94
C ILE A 423 -10.75 23.19 3.13
N PHE A 424 -10.94 22.01 2.56
CA PHE A 424 -12.18 21.26 2.60
C PHE A 424 -11.94 19.86 3.14
N ASP A 425 -12.95 19.25 3.76
CA ASP A 425 -12.91 17.85 4.18
C ASP A 425 -13.15 16.86 3.02
N SER A 426 -13.16 15.58 3.35
CA SER A 426 -13.47 14.46 2.43
C SER A 426 -14.85 14.55 1.77
N HIS A 427 -15.80 15.28 2.39
CA HIS A 427 -17.16 15.52 1.90
C HIS A 427 -17.32 16.88 1.19
N ARG A 428 -16.22 17.61 0.95
CA ARG A 428 -16.17 18.97 0.37
C ARG A 428 -16.83 20.05 1.23
N LYS A 429 -17.00 19.82 2.53
CA LYS A 429 -17.38 20.86 3.50
C LYS A 429 -16.18 21.78 3.72
N LEU A 430 -16.40 23.09 3.74
CA LEU A 430 -15.35 24.07 4.02
C LEU A 430 -14.93 23.95 5.48
N LEU A 431 -13.67 23.59 5.73
CA LEU A 431 -13.08 23.50 7.08
C LEU A 431 -12.44 24.82 7.48
N ILE A 432 -11.53 25.33 6.65
CA ILE A 432 -10.77 26.55 6.93
C ILE A 432 -10.89 27.48 5.73
N ARG A 433 -11.25 28.74 6.00
CA ARG A 433 -11.41 29.77 4.99
C ARG A 433 -10.13 30.59 4.88
N ASN A 434 -9.65 30.81 3.66
CA ASN A 434 -8.46 31.63 3.37
C ASN A 434 -7.21 31.26 4.19
N ALA A 435 -6.96 29.96 4.36
CA ALA A 435 -5.73 29.48 4.97
C ALA A 435 -4.51 30.01 4.21
N LYS A 436 -3.45 30.34 4.95
CA LYS A 436 -2.21 30.90 4.41
C LYS A 436 -1.13 29.84 4.27
N ARG A 437 -0.34 29.91 3.19
CA ARG A 437 0.86 29.10 3.03
C ARG A 437 1.76 29.24 4.27
N GLY A 438 2.31 28.12 4.73
CA GLY A 438 3.15 28.08 5.93
C GLY A 438 2.35 28.07 7.23
N THR A 439 1.03 27.84 7.18
CA THR A 439 0.23 27.66 8.40
C THR A 439 0.06 26.17 8.72
N VAL A 440 0.29 25.80 9.97
CA VAL A 440 -0.01 24.48 10.54
C VAL A 440 -1.25 24.63 11.42
N TYR A 441 -2.30 23.88 11.12
CA TYR A 441 -3.46 23.75 11.99
C TYR A 441 -3.36 22.45 12.78
N LEU A 442 -3.54 22.53 14.10
CA LEU A 442 -3.60 21.38 15.00
C LEU A 442 -4.98 21.33 15.64
N ASP A 443 -5.60 20.15 15.67
CA ASP A 443 -6.92 20.02 16.29
C ASP A 443 -6.78 20.06 17.83
N PRO A 444 -7.42 21.00 18.55
CA PRO A 444 -7.23 21.18 20.00
C PRO A 444 -7.56 19.94 20.82
N ARG A 445 -8.44 19.07 20.29
CA ARG A 445 -8.89 17.84 20.96
C ARG A 445 -7.81 16.77 21.03
N VAL A 446 -6.77 16.89 20.22
CA VAL A 446 -5.57 16.04 20.33
C VAL A 446 -4.94 16.15 21.72
N THR A 447 -4.99 17.32 22.34
CA THR A 447 -4.39 17.57 23.66
C THR A 447 -5.17 16.87 24.79
N TYR A 448 -6.50 16.91 24.75
CA TYR A 448 -7.34 16.44 25.86
C TYR A 448 -7.93 15.03 25.65
N GLU A 449 -8.16 14.59 24.41
CA GLU A 449 -8.60 13.22 24.12
C GLU A 449 -7.44 12.23 24.02
N ARG A 450 -6.19 12.73 23.93
CA ARG A 450 -4.98 11.90 23.84
C ARG A 450 -3.92 12.32 24.85
N SER A 451 -2.92 13.10 24.41
CA SER A 451 -1.87 13.65 25.27
C SER A 451 -1.09 14.76 24.57
N VAL A 452 -0.44 15.61 25.36
CA VAL A 452 0.49 16.65 24.89
C VAL A 452 1.60 16.06 23.99
N GLY A 453 2.10 14.86 24.27
CA GLY A 453 3.10 14.19 23.44
C GLY A 453 2.61 13.84 22.03
N THR A 454 1.30 13.59 21.86
CA THR A 454 0.68 13.38 20.54
C THR A 454 0.69 14.67 19.72
N LEU A 455 0.40 15.81 20.36
CA LEU A 455 0.41 17.11 19.69
C LEU A 455 1.81 17.45 19.17
N ARG A 456 2.85 17.23 19.97
CA ARG A 456 4.25 17.44 19.56
C ARG A 456 4.66 16.54 18.41
N THR A 457 4.24 15.27 18.42
CA THR A 457 4.53 14.33 17.33
C THR A 457 3.77 14.72 16.06
N THR A 458 2.53 15.20 16.19
CA THR A 458 1.76 15.75 15.07
C THR A 458 2.44 16.99 14.49
N LEU A 459 2.89 17.93 15.33
CA LEU A 459 3.63 19.09 14.85
C LEU A 459 4.94 18.69 14.15
N ALA A 460 5.71 17.74 14.71
CA ALA A 460 6.91 17.21 14.04
C ALA A 460 6.59 16.56 12.69
N HIS A 461 5.43 15.90 12.56
CA HIS A 461 4.93 15.33 11.31
C HIS A 461 4.61 16.40 10.27
N GLU A 462 3.89 17.47 10.66
CA GLU A 462 3.59 18.61 9.78
C GLU A 462 4.86 19.39 9.39
N CYS A 463 5.81 19.55 10.33
CA CYS A 463 7.14 20.12 10.03
C CYS A 463 7.90 19.26 9.01
N PHE A 464 7.85 17.93 9.12
CA PHE A 464 8.50 17.07 8.14
C PHE A 464 7.88 17.19 6.75
N HIS A 465 6.54 17.29 6.67
CA HIS A 465 5.85 17.62 5.42
C HIS A 465 6.35 18.93 4.84
N TRP A 466 6.42 20.00 5.64
CA TRP A 466 6.96 21.29 5.21
C TRP A 466 8.43 21.19 4.77
N TYR A 467 9.25 20.39 5.44
CA TYR A 467 10.66 20.22 5.11
C TYR A 467 10.87 19.48 3.79
N ARG A 468 10.12 18.41 3.51
CA ARG A 468 10.45 17.46 2.43
C ARG A 468 9.45 17.35 1.28
N HIS A 469 8.21 17.79 1.46
CA HIS A 469 7.13 17.56 0.47
C HIS A 469 6.73 18.80 -0.34
N GLN A 470 7.34 19.96 -0.10
CA GLN A 470 7.09 21.16 -0.92
C GLN A 470 7.24 20.94 -2.44
N PRO A 471 8.23 20.16 -2.94
CA PRO A 471 8.38 19.94 -4.38
C PRO A 471 7.13 19.33 -5.04
N TYR A 472 6.50 18.34 -4.40
CA TYR A 472 5.25 17.74 -4.87
C TYR A 472 4.15 18.79 -5.04
N HIS A 473 3.90 19.59 -4.00
CA HIS A 473 2.83 20.60 -4.00
C HIS A 473 3.07 21.69 -5.04
N ALA A 474 4.32 22.11 -5.21
CA ALA A 474 4.67 23.08 -6.24
C ALA A 474 4.46 22.51 -7.65
N LEU A 475 4.80 21.24 -7.90
CA LEU A 475 4.51 20.59 -9.19
C LEU A 475 3.00 20.48 -9.43
N MET A 476 2.22 20.07 -8.43
CA MET A 476 0.76 20.01 -8.53
C MET A 476 0.15 21.38 -8.87
N LYS A 477 0.69 22.46 -8.31
CA LYS A 477 0.32 23.83 -8.66
C LYS A 477 0.67 24.17 -10.12
N MET A 478 1.89 23.90 -10.58
CA MET A 478 2.34 24.19 -11.95
C MET A 478 1.55 23.45 -13.04
N ILE A 479 1.10 22.22 -12.76
CA ILE A 479 0.23 21.45 -13.68
C ILE A 479 -1.23 21.89 -13.59
N GLY A 480 -1.58 22.78 -12.66
CA GLY A 480 -2.92 23.33 -12.48
C GLY A 480 -3.89 22.40 -11.76
N ALA A 481 -3.39 21.49 -10.91
CA ALA A 481 -4.23 20.70 -10.02
C ALA A 481 -4.92 21.66 -9.02
N ARG A 482 -6.27 21.64 -9.00
CA ARG A 482 -7.09 22.52 -8.15
C ARG A 482 -7.72 21.79 -6.97
N ASP A 483 -7.32 20.56 -6.69
CA ASP A 483 -7.79 19.77 -5.56
C ASP A 483 -7.24 20.31 -4.22
N SER A 484 -7.90 19.98 -3.12
CA SER A 484 -7.44 20.31 -1.76
C SER A 484 -6.07 19.68 -1.47
N ILE A 485 -5.82 18.51 -2.04
CA ILE A 485 -4.60 17.71 -1.93
C ILE A 485 -3.36 18.47 -2.42
N GLY A 486 -3.45 19.21 -3.53
CA GLY A 486 -2.33 20.03 -4.01
C GLY A 486 -2.02 21.23 -3.10
N ARG A 487 -2.97 21.67 -2.26
CA ARG A 487 -2.84 22.88 -1.42
C ARG A 487 -2.45 22.59 0.03
N ALA A 488 -2.92 21.49 0.60
CA ALA A 488 -2.69 21.14 1.99
C ALA A 488 -2.58 19.61 2.13
N ILE A 489 -1.82 19.17 3.13
CA ILE A 489 -1.83 17.78 3.60
C ILE A 489 -2.61 17.75 4.91
N GLN A 490 -3.51 16.78 5.06
CA GLN A 490 -4.29 16.59 6.28
C GLN A 490 -3.93 15.23 6.89
N CYS A 491 -3.38 15.26 8.10
CA CYS A 491 -2.96 14.06 8.81
C CYS A 491 -4.18 13.26 9.30
N GLU A 492 -4.53 12.20 8.59
CA GLU A 492 -5.63 11.29 8.96
C GLU A 492 -5.24 10.36 10.12
N ILE A 493 -6.17 10.15 11.07
CA ILE A 493 -5.99 9.19 12.19
C ILE A 493 -5.90 7.75 11.68
N ASN A 494 -6.80 7.36 10.78
CA ASN A 494 -6.88 5.98 10.32
C ASN A 494 -5.92 5.74 9.17
N ALA A 495 -5.04 4.75 9.32
CA ALA A 495 -4.21 4.29 8.23
C ALA A 495 -5.06 3.65 7.12
N LYS A 496 -4.80 4.01 5.85
CA LYS A 496 -5.37 3.28 4.72
C LYS A 496 -4.85 1.84 4.71
N THR A 497 -5.76 0.89 4.70
CA THR A 497 -5.49 -0.57 4.73
C THR A 497 -5.18 -1.15 3.34
N THR A 498 -5.11 -0.31 2.31
CA THR A 498 -4.88 -0.73 0.92
C THR A 498 -3.42 -1.07 0.65
N ASN A 499 -3.17 -2.13 -0.12
CA ASN A 499 -1.84 -2.57 -0.58
C ASN A 499 -1.00 -1.40 -1.14
N SER A 500 0.29 -1.34 -0.77
CA SER A 500 1.22 -0.27 -1.17
C SER A 500 1.41 -0.17 -2.68
N ALA A 501 1.16 -1.26 -3.42
CA ALA A 501 1.14 -1.25 -4.89
C ALA A 501 0.02 -0.35 -5.48
N LYS A 502 -0.95 0.09 -4.68
CA LYS A 502 -2.06 0.98 -5.06
C LYS A 502 -1.96 2.38 -4.44
N TRP A 503 -0.89 2.66 -3.68
CA TRP A 503 -0.70 3.94 -3.01
C TRP A 503 -0.46 5.08 -4.01
N LYS A 504 -1.08 6.22 -3.75
CA LYS A 504 -0.82 7.49 -4.45
C LYS A 504 0.35 8.21 -3.78
N ALA A 505 0.90 9.25 -4.41
CA ALA A 505 1.95 10.10 -3.83
C ALA A 505 1.66 10.54 -2.38
N VAL A 506 0.43 10.98 -2.11
CA VAL A 506 0.01 11.45 -0.77
C VAL A 506 0.10 10.34 0.28
N ASP A 507 -0.25 9.10 -0.09
CA ASP A 507 -0.18 7.96 0.83
C ASP A 507 1.28 7.66 1.21
N TRP A 508 2.21 7.82 0.26
CA TRP A 508 3.65 7.72 0.52
C TRP A 508 4.17 8.83 1.41
N MET A 509 3.77 10.08 1.15
CA MET A 509 4.14 11.25 1.96
C MET A 509 3.70 11.08 3.42
N GLU A 510 2.43 10.70 3.64
CA GLU A 510 1.87 10.41 4.97
C GLU A 510 2.66 9.32 5.70
N TRP A 511 2.97 8.23 5.00
CA TRP A 511 3.74 7.11 5.55
C TRP A 511 5.15 7.51 5.99
N GLN A 512 5.84 8.34 5.19
CA GLN A 512 7.18 8.87 5.52
C GLN A 512 7.12 9.80 6.73
N ALA A 513 6.18 10.74 6.76
CA ALA A 513 6.07 11.70 7.84
C ALA A 513 5.68 11.04 9.17
N LYS A 514 4.69 10.12 9.17
CA LYS A 514 4.37 9.27 10.34
C LYS A 514 5.59 8.46 10.80
N GLY A 515 6.39 8.05 9.82
CA GLY A 515 7.65 7.36 9.96
C GLY A 515 8.72 8.06 10.80
N ILE A 516 8.95 9.31 10.42
CA ILE A 516 10.12 10.10 10.75
C ILE A 516 9.85 11.03 11.93
N ALA A 517 8.61 11.52 12.10
CA ALA A 517 8.27 12.44 13.19
C ALA A 517 8.66 11.96 14.59
N PRO A 518 8.43 10.68 14.98
CA PRO A 518 8.88 10.20 16.29
C PRO A 518 10.41 10.15 16.43
N LYS A 519 11.13 9.98 15.32
CA LYS A 519 12.60 9.88 15.28
C LYS A 519 13.24 11.26 15.38
N ILE A 520 12.56 12.30 14.88
CA ILE A 520 12.93 13.70 15.13
C ILE A 520 12.84 13.98 16.63
N LEU A 521 11.76 13.57 17.30
CA LEU A 521 11.58 13.83 18.72
C LEU A 521 12.45 12.95 19.63
N MET A 522 12.81 11.75 19.17
CA MET A 522 13.61 10.77 19.92
C MET A 522 14.79 10.25 19.06
N PRO A 523 15.88 11.04 18.91
CA PRO A 523 17.00 10.70 18.05
C PRO A 523 17.70 9.41 18.48
N ALA A 524 18.04 8.56 17.52
CA ALA A 524 18.50 7.20 17.80
C ALA A 524 19.74 7.15 18.70
N LYS A 525 20.73 8.01 18.40
CA LYS A 525 21.99 8.10 19.15
C LYS A 525 21.77 8.47 20.62
N THR A 526 21.09 9.58 20.88
CA THR A 526 20.93 10.08 22.26
C THR A 526 19.97 9.22 23.09
N VAL A 527 18.98 8.58 22.46
CA VAL A 527 18.13 7.60 23.14
C VAL A 527 18.93 6.38 23.57
N ARG A 528 19.79 5.82 22.70
CA ARG A 528 20.66 4.68 23.06
C ARG A 528 21.61 5.05 24.20
N GLU A 529 22.31 6.18 24.07
CA GLU A 529 23.22 6.68 25.12
C GLU A 529 22.51 6.78 26.48
N LYS A 530 21.29 7.34 26.50
CA LYS A 530 20.52 7.47 27.73
C LYS A 530 20.00 6.13 28.24
N ALA A 531 19.50 5.27 27.36
CA ALA A 531 19.00 3.94 27.73
C ALA A 531 20.12 3.07 28.31
N ASP A 532 21.28 3.01 27.66
CA ASP A 532 22.45 2.25 28.12
C ASP A 532 22.95 2.77 29.47
N SER A 533 23.01 4.09 29.64
CA SER A 533 23.37 4.72 30.91
C SER A 533 22.42 4.30 32.03
N LEU A 534 21.10 4.32 31.81
CA LEU A 534 20.12 3.92 32.82
C LEU A 534 20.16 2.41 33.09
N LEU A 535 20.29 1.59 32.05
CA LEU A 535 20.34 0.13 32.16
C LEU A 535 21.63 -0.37 32.82
N SER A 536 22.72 0.41 32.78
CA SER A 536 23.97 0.06 33.47
C SER A 536 23.79 -0.13 34.98
N ALA A 537 22.87 0.62 35.61
CA ALA A 537 22.51 0.47 37.02
C ALA A 537 21.84 -0.89 37.33
N TYR A 538 21.38 -1.60 36.30
CA TYR A 538 20.70 -2.90 36.38
C TYR A 538 21.54 -4.03 35.77
N GLY A 539 22.86 -3.83 35.60
CA GLY A 539 23.76 -4.83 35.01
C GLY A 539 23.76 -4.85 33.47
N GLY A 540 23.16 -3.85 32.83
CA GLY A 540 23.11 -3.68 31.38
C GLY A 540 21.83 -4.21 30.73
N ALA A 541 21.62 -3.84 29.46
CA ALA A 541 20.40 -4.14 28.72
C ALA A 541 20.04 -5.63 28.65
N ALA A 542 21.07 -6.49 28.61
CA ALA A 542 20.94 -7.94 28.53
C ALA A 542 20.54 -8.61 29.84
N VAL A 543 20.75 -7.95 31.00
CA VAL A 543 20.44 -8.51 32.33
C VAL A 543 19.18 -7.88 32.90
N ALA A 544 18.91 -6.61 32.54
CA ALA A 544 17.77 -5.85 33.03
C ALA A 544 16.43 -6.58 32.86
N ASN A 545 15.65 -6.59 33.93
CA ASN A 545 14.31 -7.17 33.99
C ASN A 545 13.24 -6.17 33.51
N ALA A 546 11.99 -6.61 33.41
CA ALA A 546 10.88 -5.76 32.97
C ALA A 546 10.71 -4.48 33.81
N GLU A 547 10.92 -4.55 35.13
CA GLU A 547 10.81 -3.40 36.03
C GLU A 547 11.87 -2.32 35.75
N ALA A 548 13.10 -2.74 35.48
CA ALA A 548 14.16 -1.83 35.03
C ALA A 548 13.74 -1.11 33.73
N TYR A 549 13.15 -1.83 32.77
CA TYR A 549 12.64 -1.23 31.54
C TYR A 549 11.45 -0.29 31.78
N GLU A 550 10.55 -0.57 32.73
CA GLU A 550 9.48 0.38 33.13
C GLU A 550 10.07 1.72 33.60
N SER A 551 11.09 1.67 34.47
CA SER A 551 11.81 2.86 34.95
C SER A 551 12.50 3.63 33.82
N VAL A 552 13.16 2.92 32.89
CA VAL A 552 13.78 3.53 31.71
C VAL A 552 12.73 4.20 30.82
N ILE A 553 11.59 3.54 30.57
CA ILE A 553 10.48 4.08 29.77
C ILE A 553 9.93 5.37 30.39
N ASP A 554 9.68 5.39 31.70
CA ASP A 554 9.17 6.58 32.38
C ASP A 554 10.17 7.74 32.40
N THR A 555 11.46 7.43 32.48
CA THR A 555 12.53 8.42 32.38
C THR A 555 12.61 9.01 30.98
N LEU A 556 12.60 8.18 29.93
CA LEU A 556 12.63 8.62 28.53
C LEU A 556 11.37 9.42 28.15
N LYS A 557 10.20 8.96 28.62
CA LYS A 557 8.92 9.68 28.49
C LYS A 557 9.05 11.11 28.99
N SER A 558 9.58 11.28 30.20
CA SER A 558 9.73 12.59 30.84
C SER A 558 10.81 13.44 30.18
N LEU A 559 11.94 12.84 29.79
CA LEU A 559 13.07 13.53 29.16
C LEU A 559 12.74 14.06 27.76
N TYR A 560 12.13 13.22 26.92
CA TYR A 560 11.79 13.58 25.54
C TYR A 560 10.38 14.18 25.42
N ASP A 561 9.59 14.19 26.50
CA ASP A 561 8.21 14.70 26.57
C ASP A 561 7.27 14.03 25.54
N VAL A 562 7.27 12.69 25.56
CA VAL A 562 6.50 11.80 24.68
C VAL A 562 5.58 10.89 25.51
N SER A 563 4.72 10.08 24.87
CA SER A 563 3.93 9.08 25.58
C SER A 563 4.78 7.89 26.04
N ARG A 564 4.31 7.12 27.05
CA ARG A 564 4.97 5.87 27.46
C ARG A 564 5.06 4.88 26.30
N HIS A 565 4.00 4.78 25.51
CA HIS A 565 3.94 3.94 24.33
C HIS A 565 4.98 4.34 23.29
N ALA A 566 5.14 5.63 23.02
CA ALA A 566 6.18 6.16 22.15
C ALA A 566 7.58 5.78 22.65
N ALA A 567 7.88 6.00 23.93
CA ALA A 567 9.18 5.64 24.51
C ALA A 567 9.46 4.13 24.45
N LYS A 568 8.48 3.30 24.82
CA LYS A 568 8.55 1.83 24.72
C LYS A 568 8.79 1.37 23.28
N ALA A 569 8.00 1.86 22.32
CA ALA A 569 8.13 1.52 20.92
C ALA A 569 9.51 1.92 20.37
N ARG A 570 10.03 3.08 20.77
CA ARG A 570 11.36 3.55 20.36
C ARG A 570 12.48 2.65 20.86
N LEU A 571 12.44 2.21 22.12
CA LEU A 571 13.40 1.26 22.67
C LEU A 571 13.41 -0.05 21.87
N ILE A 572 12.24 -0.63 21.61
CA ILE A 572 12.12 -1.86 20.82
C ILE A 572 12.69 -1.66 19.40
N GLU A 573 12.39 -0.52 18.75
CA GLU A 573 12.92 -0.21 17.42
C GLU A 573 14.45 -0.12 17.37
N LEU A 574 15.08 0.37 18.44
CA LEU A 574 16.52 0.63 18.55
C LEU A 574 17.34 -0.58 19.00
N GLY A 575 16.70 -1.71 19.31
CA GLY A 575 17.38 -2.96 19.67
C GLY A 575 17.28 -3.35 21.14
N TYR A 576 16.29 -2.83 21.88
CA TYR A 576 16.01 -3.23 23.26
C TYR A 576 14.73 -4.07 23.33
N PRO A 577 14.73 -5.34 22.86
CA PRO A 577 13.52 -6.14 22.73
C PRO A 577 12.83 -6.40 24.09
N LYS A 578 13.59 -6.49 25.18
CA LYS A 578 13.08 -6.71 26.54
C LYS A 578 12.11 -5.64 27.04
N ALA A 579 12.13 -4.44 26.45
CA ALA A 579 11.13 -3.40 26.69
C ALA A 579 9.71 -3.86 26.33
N GLU A 580 9.54 -4.90 25.50
CA GLU A 580 8.25 -5.52 25.18
C GLU A 580 7.48 -5.98 26.42
N GLY A 581 8.18 -6.55 27.41
CA GLY A 581 7.59 -7.10 28.63
C GLY A 581 7.28 -6.07 29.72
N ALA A 582 7.66 -4.80 29.52
CA ALA A 582 7.34 -3.68 30.40
C ALA A 582 6.02 -3.03 29.99
N TYR A 583 5.10 -2.77 30.92
CA TYR A 583 3.75 -2.25 30.60
C TYR A 583 3.05 -2.97 29.41
N PRO A 584 2.93 -4.31 29.41
CA PRO A 584 2.18 -5.02 28.37
C PRO A 584 0.70 -4.64 28.47
N PHE A 585 0.05 -4.41 27.33
CA PHE A 585 -1.36 -4.03 27.27
C PHE A 585 -2.03 -4.69 26.07
N ILE A 586 -3.19 -5.28 26.32
CA ILE A 586 -4.06 -5.86 25.29
C ILE A 586 -5.51 -5.85 25.77
N ASP A 587 -6.47 -5.91 24.85
CA ASP A 587 -7.89 -6.12 25.19
C ASP A 587 -8.44 -5.11 26.23
N GLY A 588 -7.96 -3.86 26.15
CA GLY A 588 -8.41 -2.76 26.98
C GLY A 588 -7.81 -2.67 28.38
N HIS A 589 -6.86 -3.53 28.76
CA HIS A 589 -6.25 -3.53 30.09
C HIS A 589 -4.75 -3.87 30.08
N TYR A 590 -4.05 -3.50 31.16
CA TYR A 590 -2.64 -3.85 31.37
C TYR A 590 -2.53 -5.29 31.87
N LEU A 591 -1.59 -6.05 31.30
CA LEU A 591 -1.23 -7.40 31.70
C LEU A 591 -0.11 -7.38 32.75
N HIS A 592 0.20 -8.54 33.34
CA HIS A 592 1.38 -8.65 34.19
C HIS A 592 2.66 -8.45 33.37
N ARG A 593 3.60 -7.69 33.94
CA ARG A 593 4.94 -7.54 33.39
C ARG A 593 5.63 -8.91 33.30
N TYR A 594 6.45 -9.11 32.27
CA TYR A 594 7.15 -10.37 32.05
C TYR A 594 8.56 -10.16 31.49
N SER A 595 9.44 -11.13 31.72
CA SER A 595 10.83 -11.16 31.25
C SER A 595 11.08 -12.41 30.40
N PHE A 596 12.06 -12.34 29.52
CA PHE A 596 12.48 -13.41 28.61
C PHE A 596 13.94 -13.24 28.22
N ASP A 597 14.55 -14.30 27.68
CA ASP A 597 15.93 -14.26 27.21
C ASP A 597 16.17 -13.37 25.98
N ASP A 598 17.37 -12.80 25.91
CA ASP A 598 17.80 -12.01 24.75
C ASP A 598 17.78 -12.84 23.47
N ASN A 599 17.43 -12.19 22.36
CA ASN A 599 17.29 -12.80 21.03
C ASN A 599 16.10 -13.76 20.84
N CYS A 600 15.22 -13.91 21.84
CA CYS A 600 14.03 -14.74 21.68
C CYS A 600 13.00 -14.13 20.70
N LEU A 601 12.80 -12.81 20.75
CA LEU A 601 11.86 -12.08 19.90
C LEU A 601 12.56 -11.35 18.75
N ALA A 602 12.08 -11.55 17.52
CA ALA A 602 12.40 -10.67 16.39
C ALA A 602 11.63 -9.34 16.47
N LYS A 603 12.02 -8.35 15.65
CA LYS A 603 11.51 -6.95 15.64
C LYS A 603 9.97 -6.81 15.55
N ASN A 604 9.25 -7.84 15.08
CA ASN A 604 7.77 -7.84 14.97
C ASN A 604 7.12 -9.01 15.71
N GLN A 605 7.75 -9.54 16.74
CA GLN A 605 7.23 -10.68 17.49
C GLN A 605 6.82 -10.29 18.91
N THR A 606 5.95 -11.09 19.51
CA THR A 606 5.46 -10.91 20.87
C THR A 606 4.94 -12.21 21.44
N PHE A 607 4.81 -12.28 22.77
CA PHE A 607 4.18 -13.40 23.47
C PHE A 607 2.68 -13.18 23.72
N ILE A 608 2.16 -12.00 23.36
CA ILE A 608 0.79 -11.59 23.67
C ILE A 608 -0.10 -11.75 22.43
N ILE A 609 -1.34 -12.23 22.61
CA ILE A 609 -2.37 -12.29 21.58
C ILE A 609 -3.74 -11.88 22.15
N SER A 610 -4.51 -11.12 21.37
CA SER A 610 -5.86 -10.68 21.75
C SER A 610 -6.83 -11.85 21.70
N TYR A 611 -7.90 -11.83 22.50
CA TYR A 611 -8.91 -12.89 22.39
C TYR A 611 -9.58 -12.91 20.99
N ALA A 612 -9.74 -11.75 20.36
CA ALA A 612 -10.31 -11.64 19.02
C ALA A 612 -9.42 -12.33 17.97
N ASP A 613 -8.10 -12.11 18.03
CA ASP A 613 -7.17 -12.74 17.10
C ASP A 613 -6.89 -14.20 17.45
N LEU A 614 -6.99 -14.59 18.72
CA LEU A 614 -6.99 -15.99 19.15
C LEU A 614 -8.13 -16.75 18.45
N PHE A 615 -9.35 -16.22 18.47
CA PHE A 615 -10.51 -16.83 17.81
C PHE A 615 -10.37 -16.86 16.30
N LYS A 616 -9.85 -15.79 15.68
CA LYS A 616 -9.54 -15.78 14.23
C LYS A 616 -8.49 -16.84 13.90
N ALA A 617 -7.41 -16.92 14.66
CA ALA A 617 -6.33 -17.87 14.43
C ALA A 617 -6.83 -19.31 14.53
N TYR A 618 -7.65 -19.62 15.54
CA TYR A 618 -8.27 -20.93 15.67
C TYR A 618 -9.21 -21.26 14.49
N SER A 619 -9.93 -20.25 13.98
CA SER A 619 -10.86 -20.42 12.85
C SER A 619 -10.16 -20.66 11.51
N PHE A 620 -9.09 -19.93 11.22
CA PHE A 620 -8.46 -19.90 9.90
C PHE A 620 -7.19 -20.77 9.79
N ASP A 621 -6.48 -21.04 10.89
CA ASP A 621 -5.23 -21.81 10.89
C ASP A 621 -5.43 -23.25 11.39
N LYS A 622 -5.39 -24.21 10.45
CA LYS A 622 -5.55 -25.63 10.73
C LYS A 622 -4.42 -26.22 11.60
N VAL A 623 -3.23 -25.64 11.59
CA VAL A 623 -2.09 -26.10 12.41
C VAL A 623 -2.30 -25.62 13.84
N PHE A 624 -2.58 -24.33 14.01
CA PHE A 624 -2.86 -23.72 15.30
C PHE A 624 -4.05 -24.39 16.01
N ARG A 625 -5.14 -24.61 15.28
CA ARG A 625 -6.32 -25.34 15.79
C ARG A 625 -5.98 -26.75 16.28
N ARG A 626 -5.18 -27.51 15.50
CA ARG A 626 -4.75 -28.86 15.90
C ARG A 626 -3.90 -28.84 17.17
N LEU A 627 -3.08 -27.80 17.35
CA LEU A 627 -2.24 -27.62 18.52
C LEU A 627 -3.07 -27.35 19.78
N LEU A 628 -4.04 -26.41 19.71
CA LEU A 628 -4.92 -26.12 20.84
C LEU A 628 -5.85 -27.29 21.19
N ASN A 629 -6.31 -28.06 20.20
CA ASN A 629 -7.15 -29.24 20.44
C ASN A 629 -6.44 -30.40 21.14
N LYS A 630 -5.09 -30.41 21.16
CA LYS A 630 -4.32 -31.33 22.01
C LYS A 630 -4.32 -30.91 23.49
N HIS A 631 -4.90 -29.76 23.82
CA HIS A 631 -4.97 -29.18 25.17
C HIS A 631 -3.60 -29.00 25.83
N GLN A 632 -2.59 -28.74 24.99
CA GLN A 632 -1.20 -28.54 25.41
C GLN A 632 -0.92 -27.10 25.84
N PHE A 633 -1.76 -26.16 25.41
CA PHE A 633 -1.61 -24.72 25.68
C PHE A 633 -2.92 -24.14 26.20
N LEU A 634 -2.81 -23.26 27.18
CA LEU A 634 -3.90 -22.54 27.82
C LEU A 634 -3.72 -21.03 27.62
N TYR A 635 -4.82 -20.32 27.40
CA TYR A 635 -4.85 -18.87 27.24
C TYR A 635 -5.00 -18.17 28.60
N ILE A 636 -3.93 -17.62 29.13
CA ILE A 636 -3.87 -17.02 30.46
C ILE A 636 -3.16 -15.67 30.35
N ASP A 637 -3.79 -14.61 30.87
CA ASP A 637 -3.24 -13.26 30.94
C ASP A 637 -2.70 -12.74 29.59
N GLY A 638 -3.44 -12.98 28.50
CA GLY A 638 -3.03 -12.58 27.14
C GLY A 638 -2.00 -13.50 26.46
N HIS A 639 -1.55 -14.56 27.14
CA HIS A 639 -0.52 -15.48 26.66
C HIS A 639 -1.05 -16.89 26.39
N LEU A 640 -0.49 -17.57 25.38
CA LEU A 640 -0.73 -19.00 25.17
C LEU A 640 0.41 -19.83 25.77
N VAL A 641 0.15 -20.37 26.96
CA VAL A 641 1.15 -20.95 27.87
C VAL A 641 1.02 -22.46 27.93
N LEU A 642 2.15 -23.19 27.99
CA LEU A 642 2.18 -24.63 28.18
C LEU A 642 1.38 -25.05 29.43
N ASN A 643 0.49 -26.02 29.25
CA ASN A 643 -0.33 -26.59 30.32
C ASN A 643 0.51 -27.48 31.26
N ARG A 644 1.32 -26.87 32.11
CA ARG A 644 2.15 -27.51 33.14
C ARG A 644 2.07 -26.73 34.45
N LYS A 645 2.01 -27.45 35.58
CA LYS A 645 1.98 -26.86 36.93
C LYS A 645 3.18 -25.95 37.26
N LYS A 646 4.31 -26.11 36.55
CA LYS A 646 5.47 -25.21 36.68
C LYS A 646 5.12 -23.76 36.29
N TYR A 647 4.24 -23.60 35.31
CA TYR A 647 3.98 -22.30 34.69
C TYR A 647 2.64 -21.67 35.09
N ILE A 648 1.71 -22.50 35.59
CA ILE A 648 0.33 -22.09 35.88
C ILE A 648 0.01 -22.39 37.33
N THR A 649 -0.54 -21.39 38.02
CA THR A 649 -1.11 -21.51 39.36
C THR A 649 -2.56 -21.03 39.37
N SER A 650 -3.26 -21.19 40.48
CA SER A 650 -4.60 -20.64 40.67
C SER A 650 -4.57 -19.65 41.81
N ASP A 651 -5.16 -18.47 41.58
CA ASP A 651 -5.32 -17.45 42.59
C ASP A 651 -6.17 -17.99 43.75
N VAL A 652 -5.64 -17.85 44.96
CA VAL A 652 -6.20 -18.48 46.17
C VAL A 652 -7.56 -17.87 46.56
N LYS A 653 -7.83 -16.62 46.17
CA LYS A 653 -9.05 -15.87 46.53
C LYS A 653 -10.15 -16.01 45.49
N THR A 654 -9.79 -16.11 44.22
CA THR A 654 -10.72 -16.06 43.08
C THR A 654 -10.82 -17.39 42.34
N GLY A 655 -9.89 -18.33 42.54
CA GLY A 655 -9.81 -19.59 41.81
C GLY A 655 -9.42 -19.43 40.33
N LYS A 656 -9.09 -18.20 39.90
CA LYS A 656 -8.70 -17.85 38.53
C LYS A 656 -7.29 -18.38 38.25
N ALA A 657 -7.08 -18.98 37.07
CA ALA A 657 -5.74 -19.38 36.66
C ALA A 657 -4.87 -18.15 36.34
N THR A 658 -3.66 -18.13 36.88
CA THR A 658 -2.67 -17.07 36.68
C THR A 658 -1.29 -17.67 36.41
N LEU A 659 -0.41 -16.88 35.80
CA LEU A 659 0.97 -17.29 35.57
C LEU A 659 1.74 -17.32 36.89
N THR A 660 2.63 -18.30 37.04
CA THR A 660 3.56 -18.32 38.18
C THR A 660 4.61 -17.22 38.03
N GLU A 661 5.23 -16.80 39.13
CA GLU A 661 6.35 -15.85 39.10
C GLU A 661 7.52 -16.38 38.25
N TYR A 662 7.73 -17.71 38.25
CA TYR A 662 8.69 -18.35 37.36
C TYR A 662 8.32 -18.15 35.88
N ALA A 663 7.06 -18.38 35.50
CA ALA A 663 6.61 -18.20 34.12
C ALA A 663 6.72 -16.74 33.67
N LEU A 664 6.38 -15.78 34.54
CA LEU A 664 6.54 -14.36 34.24
C LEU A 664 8.02 -13.96 34.08
N SER A 665 8.95 -14.65 34.74
CA SER A 665 10.38 -14.40 34.60
C SER A 665 11.04 -15.11 33.41
N HIS A 666 10.39 -16.15 32.88
CA HIS A 666 10.90 -17.04 31.82
C HIS A 666 9.79 -17.34 30.80
N ILE A 667 9.15 -16.29 30.26
CA ILE A 667 7.94 -16.47 29.46
C ILE A 667 8.24 -17.21 28.15
N ASP A 668 9.46 -17.06 27.63
CA ASP A 668 9.98 -17.75 26.46
C ASP A 668 10.03 -19.27 26.63
N GLU A 669 10.29 -19.80 27.83
CA GLU A 669 10.28 -21.26 28.06
C GLU A 669 8.90 -21.89 27.89
N CYS A 670 7.82 -21.11 27.96
CA CYS A 670 6.48 -21.65 28.15
C CYS A 670 5.42 -21.08 27.21
N CYS A 671 5.66 -19.94 26.55
CA CYS A 671 4.67 -19.27 25.72
C CYS A 671 4.97 -19.35 24.23
N LEU A 672 3.89 -19.41 23.43
CA LEU A 672 3.98 -19.26 21.99
C LEU A 672 4.30 -17.81 21.60
N ILE A 673 5.09 -17.67 20.54
CA ILE A 673 5.39 -16.39 19.91
C ILE A 673 4.41 -16.15 18.75
N PHE A 674 3.87 -14.95 18.71
CA PHE A 674 3.03 -14.42 17.64
C PHE A 674 3.78 -13.33 16.89
N THR A 675 3.45 -13.18 15.60
CA THR A 675 3.97 -12.07 14.81
C THR A 675 2.93 -10.95 14.82
N LYS A 676 3.35 -9.76 15.24
CA LYS A 676 2.58 -8.51 15.18
C LYS A 676 2.47 -8.05 13.74
N GLY A 677 1.25 -7.81 13.27
CA GLY A 677 0.98 -7.36 11.91
C GLY A 677 0.05 -8.30 11.16
N TYR A 678 -0.64 -7.75 10.14
CA TYR A 678 -1.44 -8.45 9.12
C TYR A 678 -2.68 -9.22 9.58
N SER A 679 -3.77 -9.05 8.82
CA SER A 679 -4.86 -10.01 8.83
C SER A 679 -4.42 -11.25 8.05
N TYR A 680 -5.10 -12.39 8.23
CA TYR A 680 -4.98 -13.57 7.36
C TYR A 680 -5.21 -13.27 5.84
N GLN A 681 -5.51 -12.02 5.45
CA GLN A 681 -5.85 -11.58 4.11
C GLN A 681 -4.91 -10.53 3.49
N SER A 682 -3.94 -9.95 4.20
CA SER A 682 -3.11 -8.86 3.65
C SER A 682 -1.64 -9.00 4.01
N LYS A 683 -0.76 -9.02 3.01
CA LYS A 683 0.70 -9.09 3.17
C LYS A 683 1.30 -7.73 2.81
N TYR A 684 2.14 -7.21 3.69
CA TYR A 684 2.98 -5.99 3.61
C TYR A 684 2.34 -4.66 4.04
N GLN A 685 2.89 -4.10 5.14
CA GLN A 685 2.98 -2.67 5.51
C GLN A 685 3.44 -2.49 6.97
N GLY A 686 4.53 -1.74 7.16
CA GLY A 686 5.06 -1.33 8.47
C GLY A 686 4.29 -0.20 9.15
N VAL A 687 3.05 0.07 8.73
CA VAL A 687 2.25 1.25 9.09
C VAL A 687 1.88 1.29 10.59
N ARG A 688 1.77 0.12 11.24
CA ARG A 688 1.26 0.00 12.61
C ARG A 688 2.18 0.57 13.70
N TYR A 689 3.51 0.57 13.51
CA TYR A 689 4.44 1.10 14.51
C TYR A 689 4.29 2.62 14.68
N TYR A 690 4.08 3.34 13.59
CA TYR A 690 3.95 4.80 13.64
C TYR A 690 2.69 5.25 14.36
N VAL A 691 1.58 4.52 14.19
CA VAL A 691 0.34 4.79 14.92
C VAL A 691 0.55 4.66 16.43
N GLN A 692 1.39 3.72 16.90
CA GLN A 692 1.67 3.58 18.35
C GLN A 692 2.31 4.84 18.97
N PHE A 693 3.07 5.63 18.20
CA PHE A 693 3.67 6.87 18.69
C PHE A 693 2.66 8.02 18.83
N MET A 694 1.56 7.99 18.07
CA MET A 694 0.54 9.05 18.04
C MET A 694 -0.55 8.87 19.10
N HIS A 695 -0.48 7.81 19.92
CA HIS A 695 -1.48 7.55 20.95
C HIS A 695 -0.88 7.69 22.37
N SER A 696 -1.69 8.26 23.27
CA SER A 696 -1.40 8.34 24.70
C SER A 696 -1.68 7.04 25.42
N LEU A 697 -2.75 6.37 24.98
CA LEU A 697 -3.22 5.07 25.41
C LEU A 697 -2.79 4.00 24.39
N PRO A 698 -2.71 2.73 24.81
CA PRO A 698 -2.52 1.63 23.87
C PRO A 698 -3.67 1.58 22.85
N LEU A 699 -3.40 1.06 21.65
CA LEU A 699 -4.37 1.03 20.54
C LEU A 699 -5.64 0.26 20.94
N GLN A 700 -6.82 0.72 20.49
CA GLN A 700 -8.10 0.04 20.70
C GLN A 700 -8.15 -1.32 19.97
N GLU A 701 -9.01 -2.22 20.46
CA GLU A 701 -9.26 -3.55 19.89
C GLU A 701 -9.51 -3.48 18.36
N GLY A 702 -8.78 -4.30 17.59
CA GLY A 702 -8.92 -4.41 16.14
C GLY A 702 -7.93 -3.61 15.27
N GLN A 703 -7.07 -2.76 15.85
CA GLN A 703 -6.06 -2.00 15.08
C GLN A 703 -4.72 -2.74 14.88
N VAL A 704 -4.33 -3.59 15.85
CA VAL A 704 -3.20 -4.51 15.76
C VAL A 704 -3.74 -5.92 15.77
N GLU A 705 -3.43 -6.65 14.71
CA GLU A 705 -3.70 -8.07 14.61
C GLU A 705 -2.43 -8.87 14.83
N TYR A 706 -2.59 -9.99 15.53
CA TYR A 706 -1.55 -10.98 15.80
C TYR A 706 -1.88 -12.24 15.03
N TYR A 707 -0.88 -12.86 14.42
CA TYR A 707 -1.09 -14.13 13.73
C TYR A 707 -0.04 -15.15 14.14
N PHE A 708 -0.47 -16.41 14.07
CA PHE A 708 0.37 -17.55 14.40
C PHE A 708 1.23 -17.94 13.20
N GLU A 709 2.51 -18.18 13.47
CA GLU A 709 3.43 -18.83 12.54
C GLU A 709 4.18 -19.95 13.26
N MET A 710 4.47 -21.03 12.53
CA MET A 710 5.34 -22.09 13.03
C MET A 710 6.81 -21.67 12.93
N ASN A 711 7.24 -20.72 13.76
CA ASN A 711 8.61 -20.22 13.81
C ASN A 711 9.57 -21.18 14.55
N ALA A 712 10.87 -20.86 14.59
CA ALA A 712 11.89 -21.72 15.21
C ALA A 712 11.60 -21.97 16.70
N HIS A 713 11.19 -20.92 17.42
CA HIS A 713 10.81 -20.99 18.83
C HIS A 713 9.63 -21.93 19.07
N ASN A 714 8.51 -21.68 18.39
CA ASN A 714 7.28 -22.47 18.51
C ASN A 714 7.53 -23.95 18.16
N ARG A 715 8.43 -24.24 17.21
CA ARG A 715 8.85 -25.63 16.91
C ARG A 715 9.65 -26.25 18.06
N SER A 716 10.61 -25.52 18.63
CA SER A 716 11.40 -25.99 19.77
C SER A 716 10.51 -26.28 20.98
N LEU A 717 9.60 -25.36 21.30
CA LEU A 717 8.64 -25.50 22.39
C LEU A 717 7.77 -26.76 22.21
N LEU A 718 7.33 -27.04 20.99
CA LEU A 718 6.57 -28.25 20.67
C LEU A 718 7.39 -29.54 20.76
N GLN A 719 8.68 -29.51 20.43
CA GLN A 719 9.57 -30.68 20.57
C GLN A 719 9.79 -31.06 22.03
N GLN A 720 9.72 -30.10 22.96
CA GLN A 720 9.82 -30.33 24.40
C GLN A 720 8.57 -31.01 25.01
N ILE A 721 7.50 -31.16 24.21
CA ILE A 721 6.28 -31.83 24.64
C ILE A 721 6.41 -33.33 24.35
N GLN A 722 6.74 -34.12 25.36
CA GLN A 722 6.57 -35.57 25.31
C GLN A 722 5.08 -35.89 25.10
N GLU A 723 4.77 -36.72 24.09
CA GLU A 723 3.41 -37.20 23.86
C GLU A 723 2.98 -38.11 25.02
N GLY A 724 2.26 -37.53 25.98
CA GLY A 724 1.60 -38.29 27.03
C GLY A 724 0.43 -39.10 26.47
N LYS A 725 0.68 -40.35 26.05
CA LYS A 725 -0.37 -41.34 25.77
C LYS A 725 -0.99 -41.87 27.07
N GLN A 726 -1.86 -41.12 27.72
CA GLN A 726 -2.77 -41.66 28.73
C GLN A 726 -4.01 -40.76 28.87
N ARG A 727 -5.13 -41.10 28.22
CA ARG A 727 -6.48 -40.61 28.60
C ARG A 727 -7.66 -41.36 27.97
N ALA A 728 -7.43 -42.19 26.93
CA ALA A 728 -8.50 -43.00 26.32
C ALA A 728 -9.14 -44.05 27.25
N LEU A 729 -8.44 -44.46 28.32
CA LEU A 729 -8.96 -45.45 29.30
C LEU A 729 -9.92 -44.85 30.36
N LYS A 730 -9.94 -43.52 30.56
CA LYS A 730 -10.84 -42.87 31.55
C LYS A 730 -12.24 -42.59 31.02
N LEU A 731 -12.38 -42.26 29.73
CA LEU A 731 -13.67 -41.89 29.10
C LEU A 731 -14.71 -43.03 29.11
N ARG A 732 -14.28 -44.30 29.17
CA ARG A 732 -15.17 -45.47 29.23
C ARG A 732 -15.86 -45.69 30.59
N ARG A 733 -15.59 -44.84 31.59
CA ARG A 733 -16.12 -44.98 32.97
C ARG A 733 -17.34 -44.11 33.27
N TYR A 734 -17.69 -43.17 32.39
CA TYR A 734 -18.80 -42.26 32.65
C TYR A 734 -20.15 -42.87 32.22
N PRO A 735 -21.24 -42.65 32.99
CA PRO A 735 -22.57 -43.22 32.72
C PRO A 735 -23.13 -42.87 31.33
N GLY A 736 -24.19 -43.57 30.89
CA GLY A 736 -24.74 -43.40 29.55
C GLY A 736 -25.46 -42.08 29.33
N SER A 737 -26.23 -41.60 30.32
CA SER A 737 -27.06 -40.41 30.18
C SER A 737 -26.31 -39.11 30.50
N PHE A 738 -26.80 -38.00 29.95
CA PHE A 738 -26.26 -36.65 30.16
C PHE A 738 -26.30 -36.25 31.63
N ALA A 739 -27.45 -36.45 32.28
CA ALA A 739 -27.71 -36.11 33.68
C ALA A 739 -26.78 -36.87 34.63
N GLU A 740 -26.64 -38.18 34.46
CA GLU A 740 -25.76 -39.02 35.27
C GLU A 740 -24.27 -38.66 35.08
N THR A 741 -23.88 -38.31 33.85
CA THR A 741 -22.52 -37.84 33.56
C THR A 741 -22.21 -36.51 34.26
N LEU A 742 -23.16 -35.57 34.30
CA LEU A 742 -23.01 -34.31 35.02
C LEU A 742 -22.81 -34.54 36.53
N VAL A 743 -23.59 -35.42 37.14
CA VAL A 743 -23.47 -35.77 38.56
C VAL A 743 -22.12 -36.42 38.86
N ALA A 744 -21.66 -37.32 37.99
CA ALA A 744 -20.36 -37.99 38.15
C ALA A 744 -19.20 -36.99 38.07
N LEU A 745 -19.21 -36.09 37.09
CA LEU A 745 -18.19 -35.04 36.91
C LEU A 745 -18.19 -34.05 38.09
N GLN A 746 -19.36 -33.64 38.56
CA GLN A 746 -19.52 -32.75 39.70
C GLN A 746 -18.93 -33.36 40.99
N LYS A 747 -19.17 -34.66 41.22
CA LYS A 747 -18.64 -35.41 42.36
C LYS A 747 -17.12 -35.57 42.29
N GLU A 748 -16.57 -35.87 41.11
CA GLU A 748 -15.12 -35.96 40.88
C GLU A 748 -14.39 -34.65 41.16
N ARG A 749 -15.04 -33.52 40.87
CA ARG A 749 -14.49 -32.17 41.07
C ARG A 749 -14.81 -31.57 42.44
N HIS A 750 -15.52 -32.30 43.31
CA HIS A 750 -15.92 -31.85 44.64
C HIS A 750 -16.72 -30.52 44.65
N LEU A 751 -17.58 -30.30 43.65
CA LEU A 751 -18.37 -29.06 43.53
C LEU A 751 -19.79 -29.24 44.06
N SER A 752 -20.27 -28.32 44.90
CA SER A 752 -21.70 -28.22 45.23
C SER A 752 -22.51 -27.63 44.06
N ASN A 753 -23.85 -27.73 44.11
CA ASN A 753 -24.71 -27.09 43.11
C ASN A 753 -24.58 -25.57 43.10
N GLN A 754 -24.31 -24.98 44.26
CA GLN A 754 -24.10 -23.54 44.38
C GLN A 754 -22.76 -23.14 43.74
N GLN A 755 -21.68 -23.83 44.07
CA GLN A 755 -20.37 -23.58 43.47
C GLN A 755 -20.36 -23.80 41.96
N LEU A 756 -21.05 -24.85 41.47
CA LEU A 756 -21.18 -25.09 40.04
C LEU A 756 -22.03 -24.01 39.36
N SER A 757 -23.11 -23.55 39.99
CA SER A 757 -23.93 -22.44 39.48
C SER A 757 -23.13 -21.15 39.35
N GLU A 758 -22.33 -20.81 40.36
CA GLU A 758 -21.44 -19.65 40.35
C GLU A 758 -20.33 -19.77 39.27
N ALA A 759 -19.77 -20.98 39.07
CA ALA A 759 -18.72 -21.22 38.09
C ALA A 759 -19.22 -21.34 36.63
N SER A 760 -20.49 -21.69 36.42
CA SER A 760 -21.08 -21.96 35.10
C SER A 760 -22.12 -20.93 34.63
N LEU A 761 -22.51 -19.98 35.50
CA LEU A 761 -23.64 -19.05 35.29
C LEU A 761 -24.93 -19.77 34.84
N VAL A 762 -25.08 -21.03 35.24
CA VAL A 762 -26.31 -21.81 35.07
C VAL A 762 -27.06 -21.77 36.39
N GLY A 763 -28.31 -21.33 36.37
CA GLY A 763 -29.11 -21.17 37.59
C GLY A 763 -29.23 -22.49 38.36
N ILE A 764 -29.20 -22.42 39.70
CA ILE A 764 -29.27 -23.62 40.57
C ILE A 764 -30.49 -24.50 40.24
N LYS A 765 -31.65 -23.89 39.96
CA LYS A 765 -32.86 -24.61 39.54
C LYS A 765 -32.70 -25.31 38.19
N THR A 766 -31.97 -24.71 37.25
CA THR A 766 -31.65 -25.30 35.95
C THR A 766 -30.71 -26.49 36.11
N ILE A 767 -29.68 -26.38 36.94
CA ILE A 767 -28.78 -27.51 37.27
C ILE A 767 -29.58 -28.66 37.91
N GLN A 768 -30.50 -28.36 38.83
CA GLN A 768 -31.36 -29.38 39.45
C GLN A 768 -32.29 -30.04 38.45
N ARG A 769 -32.87 -29.29 37.50
CA ARG A 769 -33.69 -29.85 36.41
C ARG A 769 -32.87 -30.77 35.52
N ILE A 770 -31.71 -30.33 35.03
CA ILE A 770 -30.81 -31.16 34.22
C ILE A 770 -30.43 -32.47 34.91
N ARG A 771 -30.31 -32.46 36.24
CA ARG A 771 -29.94 -33.65 37.02
C ARG A 771 -31.09 -34.64 37.25
N ASN A 772 -32.34 -34.16 37.27
CA ASN A 772 -33.49 -34.93 37.75
C ASN A 772 -34.53 -35.22 36.66
N ASP A 773 -34.48 -34.51 35.54
CA ASP A 773 -35.41 -34.61 34.42
C ASP A 773 -34.62 -34.96 33.15
N GLU A 774 -34.68 -36.21 32.71
CA GLU A 774 -33.95 -36.71 31.53
C GLU A 774 -34.50 -36.17 30.22
N ASP A 775 -35.74 -35.67 30.20
CA ASP A 775 -36.38 -35.08 29.01
C ASP A 775 -36.06 -33.58 28.87
N TYR A 776 -35.42 -32.95 29.87
CA TYR A 776 -35.06 -31.54 29.83
C TYR A 776 -33.94 -31.28 28.83
N GLN A 777 -34.20 -30.41 27.87
CA GLN A 777 -33.29 -30.06 26.78
C GLN A 777 -32.52 -28.76 27.08
N PRO A 778 -31.23 -28.84 27.50
CA PRO A 778 -30.44 -27.65 27.75
C PRO A 778 -30.06 -26.94 26.43
N THR A 779 -29.80 -25.64 26.50
CA THR A 779 -29.27 -24.89 25.35
C THR A 779 -27.77 -25.13 25.16
N VAL A 780 -27.25 -24.86 23.96
CA VAL A 780 -25.80 -24.91 23.68
C VAL A 780 -25.01 -24.04 24.68
N GLN A 781 -25.50 -22.85 24.99
CA GLN A 781 -24.89 -21.92 25.96
C GLN A 781 -24.87 -22.50 27.38
N THR A 782 -25.92 -23.23 27.78
CA THR A 782 -25.99 -23.90 29.08
C THR A 782 -25.00 -25.07 29.17
N VAL A 783 -24.90 -25.90 28.12
CA VAL A 783 -23.94 -27.01 28.09
C VAL A 783 -22.50 -26.49 28.08
N LEU A 784 -22.20 -25.46 27.27
CA LEU A 784 -20.89 -24.79 27.26
C LEU A 784 -20.54 -24.19 28.64
N GLY A 785 -21.50 -23.52 29.29
CA GLY A 785 -21.33 -22.97 30.63
C GLY A 785 -20.98 -24.05 31.66
N LEU A 786 -21.65 -25.22 31.61
CA LEU A 786 -21.32 -26.36 32.46
C LEU A 786 -19.93 -26.94 32.16
N CYS A 787 -19.53 -27.05 30.89
CA CYS A 787 -18.19 -27.49 30.50
C CYS A 787 -17.10 -26.59 31.08
N VAL A 788 -17.29 -25.27 31.01
CA VAL A 788 -16.38 -24.26 31.59
C VAL A 788 -16.38 -24.36 33.11
N GLY A 789 -17.55 -24.39 33.76
CA GLY A 789 -17.66 -24.44 35.22
C GLY A 789 -17.08 -25.73 35.84
N LEU A 790 -17.12 -26.84 35.10
CA LEU A 790 -16.50 -28.12 35.50
C LEU A 790 -15.01 -28.22 35.10
N LYS A 791 -14.49 -27.23 34.37
CA LYS A 791 -13.13 -27.21 33.78
C LYS A 791 -12.84 -28.48 32.97
N LEU A 792 -13.73 -28.80 32.03
CA LEU A 792 -13.61 -30.01 31.21
C LEU A 792 -12.58 -29.80 30.08
N PRO A 793 -11.57 -30.69 29.95
CA PRO A 793 -10.67 -30.66 28.80
C PRO A 793 -11.42 -31.08 27.51
N PRO A 794 -10.87 -30.80 26.31
CA PRO A 794 -11.58 -31.00 25.04
C PRO A 794 -12.17 -32.40 24.81
N PRO A 795 -11.50 -33.51 25.16
CA PRO A 795 -12.09 -34.84 25.01
C PRO A 795 -13.30 -35.07 25.92
N ASP A 796 -13.25 -34.57 27.16
CA ASP A 796 -14.33 -34.74 28.14
C ASP A 796 -15.50 -33.81 27.81
N ALA A 797 -15.21 -32.58 27.38
CA ALA A 797 -16.21 -31.65 26.87
C ALA A 797 -16.91 -32.22 25.63
N LYS A 798 -16.15 -32.79 24.68
CA LYS A 798 -16.72 -33.45 23.49
C LYS A 798 -17.63 -34.62 23.87
N MET A 799 -17.19 -35.49 24.80
CA MET A 799 -18.02 -36.57 25.34
C MET A 799 -19.30 -36.01 25.99
N PHE A 800 -19.19 -34.92 26.75
CA PHE A 800 -20.33 -34.29 27.41
C PHE A 800 -21.33 -33.71 26.40
N PHE A 801 -20.85 -33.12 25.31
CA PHE A 801 -21.66 -32.68 24.18
C PHE A 801 -22.33 -33.83 23.43
N GLU A 802 -21.59 -34.93 23.15
CA GLU A 802 -22.13 -36.11 22.46
C GLU A 802 -23.28 -36.78 23.22
N LYS A 803 -23.33 -36.61 24.55
CA LYS A 803 -24.41 -37.10 25.40
C LYS A 803 -25.60 -36.14 25.51
N SER A 804 -25.45 -34.91 25.03
CA SER A 804 -26.54 -33.93 24.93
C SER A 804 -27.10 -33.88 23.51
N ASP A 805 -28.31 -33.38 23.32
CA ASP A 805 -28.85 -33.13 21.98
C ASP A 805 -28.29 -31.86 21.32
N CYS A 806 -27.36 -31.16 21.98
CA CYS A 806 -26.69 -29.97 21.46
C CYS A 806 -25.55 -30.32 20.51
N LYS A 807 -25.47 -29.63 19.36
CA LYS A 807 -24.34 -29.72 18.41
C LYS A 807 -23.73 -28.35 18.13
N LEU A 808 -22.41 -28.27 18.18
CA LEU A 808 -21.66 -27.10 17.72
C LEU A 808 -21.60 -27.08 16.20
N ASN A 809 -21.93 -25.95 15.58
CA ASN A 809 -21.86 -25.80 14.12
C ASN A 809 -20.44 -25.42 13.68
N ALA A 810 -19.63 -26.42 13.36
CA ALA A 810 -18.24 -26.26 12.91
C ALA A 810 -18.07 -25.56 11.53
N MET A 811 -19.15 -25.09 10.89
CA MET A 811 -19.09 -24.29 9.66
C MET A 811 -19.30 -22.78 9.89
N LYS A 812 -19.66 -22.37 11.10
CA LYS A 812 -19.84 -20.95 11.45
C LYS A 812 -18.71 -20.47 12.37
N TYR A 813 -18.34 -19.19 12.23
CA TYR A 813 -17.32 -18.54 13.07
C TYR A 813 -17.62 -18.70 14.57
N GLU A 814 -18.88 -18.54 14.96
CA GLU A 814 -19.37 -18.76 16.33
C GLU A 814 -19.03 -20.18 16.86
N GLY A 815 -19.19 -21.22 16.04
CA GLY A 815 -18.87 -22.59 16.44
C GLY A 815 -17.37 -22.79 16.72
N TYR A 816 -16.51 -22.16 15.92
CA TYR A 816 -15.06 -22.19 16.15
C TYR A 816 -14.63 -21.43 17.40
N ALA A 817 -15.28 -20.31 17.73
CA ALA A 817 -15.00 -19.59 18.96
C ALA A 817 -15.34 -20.43 20.20
N TYR A 818 -16.50 -21.11 20.21
CA TYR A 818 -16.87 -22.02 21.30
C TYR A 818 -15.90 -23.20 21.43
N GLU A 819 -15.46 -23.80 20.33
CA GLU A 819 -14.43 -24.85 20.38
C GLU A 819 -13.09 -24.31 20.90
N CYS A 820 -12.69 -23.09 20.51
CA CYS A 820 -11.47 -22.45 20.99
C CYS A 820 -11.50 -22.24 22.52
N ILE A 821 -12.66 -21.85 23.07
CA ILE A 821 -12.85 -21.70 24.51
C ILE A 821 -12.60 -23.02 25.23
N LEU A 822 -13.20 -24.11 24.75
CA LEU A 822 -12.99 -25.44 25.33
C LEU A 822 -11.55 -25.93 25.15
N ALA A 823 -10.91 -25.59 24.04
CA ALA A 823 -9.54 -26.00 23.71
C ALA A 823 -8.50 -25.37 24.63
N SER A 824 -8.61 -24.05 24.88
CA SER A 824 -7.53 -23.28 25.49
C SER A 824 -7.97 -22.30 26.59
N CYS A 825 -9.26 -21.95 26.69
CA CYS A 825 -9.73 -20.96 27.67
C CYS A 825 -10.46 -21.61 28.87
N SER A 826 -10.41 -22.93 29.02
CA SER A 826 -11.18 -23.67 30.05
C SER A 826 -10.79 -23.32 31.49
N GLU A 827 -9.62 -22.69 31.68
CA GLU A 827 -9.11 -22.26 32.99
C GLU A 827 -9.45 -20.80 33.31
N ASN A 828 -9.95 -20.03 32.34
CA ASN A 828 -10.45 -18.67 32.55
C ASN A 828 -11.78 -18.71 33.31
N SER A 829 -12.09 -17.62 34.01
CA SER A 829 -13.41 -17.50 34.62
C SER A 829 -14.49 -17.37 33.55
N ILE A 830 -15.70 -17.85 33.83
CA ILE A 830 -16.82 -17.71 32.89
C ILE A 830 -17.18 -16.25 32.60
N PHE A 831 -16.87 -15.33 33.52
CA PHE A 831 -17.05 -13.90 33.32
C PHE A 831 -16.13 -13.35 32.23
N GLU A 832 -14.84 -13.71 32.27
CA GLU A 832 -13.87 -13.33 31.22
C GLU A 832 -14.24 -13.93 29.88
N ILE A 833 -14.66 -15.20 29.87
CA ILE A 833 -15.10 -15.88 28.64
C ILE A 833 -16.32 -15.18 28.05
N ASN A 834 -17.29 -14.80 28.86
CA ASN A 834 -18.48 -14.08 28.39
C ASN A 834 -18.13 -12.67 27.88
N GLU A 835 -17.21 -11.95 28.53
CA GLU A 835 -16.71 -10.68 28.03
C GLU A 835 -16.03 -10.83 26.65
N MET A 836 -15.18 -11.84 26.49
CA MET A 836 -14.52 -12.16 25.21
C MET A 836 -15.56 -12.47 24.11
N LEU A 837 -16.61 -13.21 24.44
CA LEU A 837 -17.68 -13.58 23.52
C LEU A 837 -18.53 -12.36 23.11
N GLU A 838 -18.97 -11.56 24.08
CA GLU A 838 -19.81 -10.38 23.87
C GLU A 838 -19.11 -9.34 23.01
N LYS A 839 -17.84 -9.03 23.30
CA LYS A 839 -17.04 -8.10 22.48
C LYS A 839 -16.77 -8.64 21.07
N SER A 840 -16.80 -9.96 20.88
CA SER A 840 -16.70 -10.61 19.56
C SER A 840 -18.05 -10.73 18.83
N GLY A 841 -19.15 -10.23 19.41
CA GLY A 841 -20.50 -10.34 18.86
C GLY A 841 -21.09 -11.76 18.93
N ILE A 842 -20.61 -12.59 19.85
CA ILE A 842 -21.01 -13.98 20.05
C ILE A 842 -21.84 -14.09 21.34
N LYS A 843 -22.80 -15.03 21.37
CA LYS A 843 -23.67 -15.20 22.53
C LYS A 843 -22.89 -15.69 23.77
N PRO A 844 -23.13 -15.11 24.96
CA PRO A 844 -22.48 -15.53 26.21
C PRO A 844 -22.96 -16.92 26.66
N LEU A 845 -22.15 -17.57 27.49
CA LEU A 845 -22.40 -18.87 28.11
C LEU A 845 -23.28 -18.75 29.36
N GLY A 846 -23.95 -19.85 29.73
CA GLY A 846 -24.80 -19.95 30.91
C GLY A 846 -26.29 -20.12 30.56
N SER A 847 -27.16 -19.96 31.55
CA SER A 847 -28.62 -20.02 31.38
C SER A 847 -29.36 -18.78 31.89
N ASP A 848 -28.65 -17.83 32.50
CA ASP A 848 -29.22 -16.63 33.10
C ASP A 848 -28.23 -15.45 33.00
N PRO A 849 -28.45 -14.51 32.07
CA PRO A 849 -27.61 -13.32 31.91
C PRO A 849 -27.74 -12.33 33.07
N GLU A 850 -28.79 -12.35 33.89
CA GLU A 850 -29.00 -11.36 34.97
C GLU A 850 -28.16 -11.64 36.23
N LEU A 851 -27.63 -12.85 36.36
CA LEU A 851 -26.52 -13.14 37.30
C LEU A 851 -25.24 -12.34 36.98
N SER A 852 -25.11 -11.77 35.76
CA SER A 852 -23.89 -11.10 35.27
C SER A 852 -23.59 -9.74 35.90
N TYR A 853 -24.60 -8.98 36.36
CA TYR A 853 -24.38 -7.58 36.75
C TYR A 853 -24.33 -7.33 38.27
N SER A 854 -25.09 -8.09 39.08
CA SER A 854 -25.24 -7.80 40.52
C SER A 854 -24.12 -8.38 41.40
N ASN A 855 -23.54 -9.52 41.02
CA ASN A 855 -22.50 -10.20 41.80
C ASN A 855 -21.08 -9.69 41.47
N TYR A 856 -20.82 -9.26 40.24
CA TYR A 856 -19.51 -8.72 39.83
C TYR A 856 -19.23 -7.35 40.48
N GLN A 857 -20.24 -6.46 40.59
CA GLN A 857 -20.10 -5.18 41.30
C GLN A 857 -19.93 -5.35 42.82
N ARG A 858 -20.50 -6.40 43.44
CA ARG A 858 -20.32 -6.66 44.87
C ARG A 858 -18.91 -7.14 45.23
N LYS A 859 -18.25 -7.90 44.35
CA LYS A 859 -16.87 -8.37 44.58
C LYS A 859 -15.78 -7.33 44.24
N THR A 860 -16.05 -6.41 43.31
CA THR A 860 -15.09 -5.37 42.90
C THR A 860 -15.12 -4.11 43.77
N LYS A 861 -16.20 -3.86 44.53
CA LYS A 861 -16.31 -2.71 45.46
C LYS A 861 -15.82 -2.98 46.89
N SER A 862 -15.42 -4.20 47.22
CA SER A 862 -14.92 -4.57 48.56
C SER A 862 -13.43 -4.94 48.58
N GLY A 863 -12.65 -4.45 47.62
CA GLY A 863 -11.20 -4.71 47.48
C GLY A 863 -10.41 -3.43 47.38
#